data_AF-A0A2E2AU06-F1
#
_entry.id   AF-A0A2E2AU06-F1
#
_cell.length_a   1.000
_cell.length_b   1.000
_cell.length_c   1.000
_cell.angle_alpha   90.00
_cell.angle_beta   90.00
_cell.angle_gamma   90.00
#
_symmetry.space_group_name_H-M   'P 1'
#
loop_
_entity.id
_entity.type
_entity.pdbx_description
1 polymer ?
#
loop_
_entity_poly.entity_id
_entity_poly.type
_entity_poly.pdbx_seq_one_letter_code
_entity_poly.pdbx_strand_id
1 'polypeptide(L)'
;MVDVIRHPEVPDRDLYVFDTDNEKLVRVVNNVGTLLYGLTVDSKGNVFVAQADARNDANGKSGTDSHGLKELENRAFLNQITKIILSEPKPEVQRLELEPLPPNHPASGMALATPFAVQISDDDSTLVASAASSDKVFTVDAQTGEILGRVDVGAVPRGIALASNHHGKPNTAWVLNAVDNTVSLLNLEEVSQPVLMKTVELDDPTDPIVKRGRRMFNTASASTTRTFSCASCHPDGHTDQLLWVLNTPIVTGGKQIMPRSTMPIRGLRDTEPYHWDGIPGDPYGGNNSFSIHKSVDPNSDVKDPVTSSRHLIDGGLANTMMTVGDDAKNDQGQAGELSDSDRDAMARFLLSIAYPPAQRRPYTNEVTKRARDGFELFHVHGDLQPRQNVCGDCHRMPFLVSTNTPGTGMDAPTWRGAYDRWLILPQGRLNIIDFPFYRNLAERGAPERGVWRLSWGGRERFDPVWDMVLQQSNGYPGGYGRQVTINRTTAASELTLSLLNALEKSASEGAIIFNGDGRWLDNKRRGDTSLEYVDGDYVQLGSKPLRFTRTELLQAAAEGRFIGTFTAHTGAHFDINNPQPAIWTLGPIQSQRGRQRFPVLSQEKAQMAVSVRHVQNRASLYVDGRRVEGLLELKGGVAKITLNVVPTPGMHLLQMQNPNGLFSNDFIFYVKGTDTRASAAGE
;
A
#
# COMPACT_ATOMS: atom_id res chain seq x y z
N MET A 1 28.41 10.42 11.96
CA MET A 1 28.07 10.76 10.56
C MET A 1 27.64 9.46 9.91
N VAL A 2 26.58 9.47 9.12
CA VAL A 2 26.02 8.26 8.50
C VAL A 2 25.82 8.53 7.02
N ASP A 3 26.60 7.90 6.15
CA ASP A 3 26.43 8.06 4.71
C ASP A 3 25.59 6.93 4.13
N VAL A 4 24.87 7.22 3.05
CA VAL A 4 24.23 6.20 2.21
C VAL A 4 25.24 5.78 1.15
N ILE A 5 25.58 4.50 1.11
CA ILE A 5 26.54 3.93 0.16
C ILE A 5 25.95 2.69 -0.50
N ARG A 6 26.38 2.38 -1.72
CA ARG A 6 26.14 1.08 -2.34
C ARG A 6 27.10 0.05 -1.76
N HIS A 7 26.58 -0.89 -0.97
CA HIS A 7 27.40 -1.89 -0.29
C HIS A 7 27.33 -3.24 -1.04
N PRO A 8 28.44 -3.77 -1.58
CA PRO A 8 28.44 -4.92 -2.50
C PRO A 8 28.02 -6.24 -1.83
N GLU A 9 28.12 -6.34 -0.51
CA GLU A 9 27.73 -7.53 0.25
C GLU A 9 26.25 -7.53 0.67
N VAL A 10 25.47 -6.48 0.35
CA VAL A 10 24.02 -6.51 0.57
C VAL A 10 23.43 -7.56 -0.36
N PRO A 11 22.76 -8.60 0.16
CA PRO A 11 22.15 -9.61 -0.69
C PRO A 11 21.02 -8.98 -1.52
N ASP A 12 21.18 -9.02 -2.84
CA ASP A 12 20.29 -8.42 -3.82
C ASP A 12 19.76 -9.53 -4.73
N ARG A 13 18.65 -10.17 -4.35
CA ARG A 13 18.09 -11.33 -5.05
C ARG A 13 16.87 -10.90 -5.83
N ASP A 14 17.00 -10.86 -7.15
CA ASP A 14 16.05 -10.12 -8.00
C ASP A 14 15.18 -11.04 -8.86
N LEU A 15 15.81 -11.94 -9.61
CA LEU A 15 15.12 -12.86 -10.50
C LEU A 15 15.29 -14.29 -10.01
N TYR A 16 14.16 -14.93 -9.75
CA TYR A 16 14.10 -16.34 -9.36
C TYR A 16 13.60 -17.16 -10.55
N VAL A 17 14.36 -18.19 -10.94
CA VAL A 17 14.02 -19.09 -12.05
C VAL A 17 13.66 -20.45 -11.46
N PHE A 18 12.46 -20.94 -11.77
CA PHE A 18 11.96 -22.23 -11.31
C PHE A 18 11.74 -23.18 -12.48
N ASP A 19 11.94 -24.46 -12.22
CA ASP A 19 11.54 -25.56 -13.12
C ASP A 19 10.02 -25.76 -13.00
N THR A 20 9.30 -25.73 -14.12
CA THR A 20 7.83 -25.84 -14.12
C THR A 20 7.33 -27.26 -13.94
N ASP A 21 8.15 -28.28 -14.18
CA ASP A 21 7.75 -29.68 -14.03
C ASP A 21 7.79 -30.13 -12.57
N ASN A 22 8.69 -29.55 -11.77
CA ASN A 22 8.92 -29.96 -10.37
C ASN A 22 8.96 -28.82 -9.34
N GLU A 23 8.73 -27.58 -9.76
CA GLU A 23 8.67 -26.36 -8.93
C GLU A 23 9.97 -26.07 -8.14
N LYS A 24 11.10 -26.66 -8.52
CA LYS A 24 12.37 -26.39 -7.84
C LYS A 24 13.00 -25.09 -8.33
N LEU A 25 13.56 -24.34 -7.39
CA LEU A 25 14.39 -23.18 -7.68
C LEU A 25 15.65 -23.65 -8.42
N VAL A 26 15.82 -23.21 -9.66
CA VAL A 26 16.95 -23.51 -10.54
C VAL A 26 18.05 -22.47 -10.37
N ARG A 27 17.66 -21.19 -10.28
CA ARG A 27 18.61 -20.08 -10.28
C ARG A 27 18.07 -18.83 -9.59
N VAL A 28 18.98 -18.06 -9.01
CA VAL A 28 18.74 -16.69 -8.54
C VAL A 28 19.73 -15.77 -9.24
N VAL A 29 19.24 -14.69 -9.84
CA VAL A 29 20.06 -13.63 -10.46
C VAL A 29 19.95 -12.37 -9.60
N ASN A 30 21.09 -11.69 -9.45
CA ASN A 30 21.28 -10.53 -8.60
C ASN A 30 21.69 -9.31 -9.45
N ASN A 31 21.57 -8.10 -8.91
CA ASN A 31 21.91 -6.84 -9.56
C ASN A 31 21.11 -6.55 -10.85
N VAL A 32 19.84 -6.89 -10.88
CA VAL A 32 18.94 -6.63 -12.02
C VAL A 32 18.46 -5.19 -12.05
N GLY A 33 18.19 -4.57 -10.89
CA GLY A 33 17.65 -3.22 -10.76
C GLY A 33 17.19 -2.97 -9.34
N THR A 34 16.81 -1.73 -9.00
CA THR A 34 16.29 -1.44 -7.65
C THR A 34 14.78 -1.66 -7.57
N LEU A 35 14.03 -1.12 -8.52
CA LEU A 35 12.59 -1.33 -8.67
C LEU A 35 12.33 -2.08 -9.96
N LEU A 36 11.88 -3.33 -9.84
CA LEU A 36 11.64 -4.23 -10.96
C LEU A 36 10.15 -4.25 -11.29
N TYR A 37 9.82 -4.09 -12.57
CA TYR A 37 8.43 -4.03 -13.05
C TYR A 37 8.11 -5.25 -13.92
N GLY A 38 7.81 -5.06 -15.19
CA GLY A 38 7.50 -6.11 -16.14
C GLY A 38 8.74 -6.83 -16.64
N LEU A 39 8.55 -8.08 -17.08
CA LEU A 39 9.57 -8.88 -17.73
C LEU A 39 9.02 -9.56 -18.99
N THR A 40 9.91 -9.87 -19.92
CA THR A 40 9.65 -10.73 -21.09
C THR A 40 10.85 -11.63 -21.35
N VAL A 41 10.65 -12.71 -22.11
CA VAL A 41 11.69 -13.68 -22.45
C VAL A 41 11.70 -13.89 -23.96
N ASP A 42 12.89 -13.89 -24.56
CA ASP A 42 13.07 -14.15 -26.00
C ASP A 42 13.12 -15.66 -26.31
N SER A 43 13.14 -16.03 -27.59
CA SER A 43 13.17 -17.44 -28.01
C SER A 43 14.45 -18.20 -27.58
N LYS A 44 15.50 -17.47 -27.20
CA LYS A 44 16.79 -18.00 -26.72
C LYS A 44 16.83 -18.14 -25.19
N GLY A 45 15.79 -17.71 -24.49
CA GLY A 45 15.72 -17.72 -23.03
C GLY A 45 16.43 -16.55 -22.34
N ASN A 46 16.77 -15.48 -23.08
CA ASN A 46 17.23 -14.23 -22.47
C ASN A 46 16.04 -13.51 -21.85
N VAL A 47 16.23 -12.97 -20.65
CA VAL A 47 15.18 -12.25 -19.92
C VAL A 47 15.44 -10.75 -20.03
N PHE A 48 14.40 -9.98 -20.32
CA PHE A 48 14.42 -8.53 -20.31
C PHE A 48 13.51 -8.03 -19.21
N VAL A 49 14.01 -7.18 -18.32
CA VAL A 49 13.28 -6.64 -17.17
C VAL A 49 13.24 -5.12 -17.27
N ALA A 50 12.05 -4.53 -17.33
CA ALA A 50 11.87 -3.09 -17.20
C ALA A 50 12.09 -2.69 -15.74
N GLN A 51 12.97 -1.72 -15.48
CA GLN A 51 13.33 -1.36 -14.10
C GLN A 51 13.82 0.09 -13.95
N ALA A 52 13.82 0.55 -12.70
CA ALA A 52 14.46 1.78 -12.28
C ALA A 52 15.57 1.48 -11.26
N ASP A 53 16.78 1.98 -11.50
CA ASP A 53 17.95 1.81 -10.61
C ASP A 53 18.13 3.09 -9.78
N ALA A 54 18.08 2.98 -8.46
CA ALA A 54 18.14 4.13 -7.57
C ALA A 54 19.55 4.72 -7.50
N ARG A 55 19.63 6.05 -7.36
CA ARG A 55 20.86 6.82 -7.19
C ARG A 55 20.96 7.46 -5.81
N ASN A 56 20.39 6.83 -4.78
CA ASN A 56 20.37 7.37 -3.43
C ASN A 56 21.77 7.40 -2.76
N ASP A 57 22.77 6.74 -3.34
CA ASP A 57 24.18 6.85 -2.98
C ASP A 57 24.88 8.07 -3.62
N ALA A 58 24.38 8.60 -4.75
CA ALA A 58 24.98 9.73 -5.46
C ALA A 58 25.12 10.97 -4.58
N ASN A 59 24.08 11.26 -3.78
CA ASN A 59 24.14 12.29 -2.74
C ASN A 59 24.21 11.71 -1.31
N GLY A 60 24.60 10.44 -1.20
CA GLY A 60 24.55 9.70 0.06
C GLY A 60 25.57 10.17 1.10
N LYS A 61 26.65 10.85 0.68
CA LYS A 61 27.71 11.38 1.55
C LYS A 61 27.34 12.69 2.27
N SER A 62 26.13 12.75 2.80
CA SER A 62 25.63 13.91 3.56
C SER A 62 26.35 14.12 4.89
N GLY A 63 26.97 13.07 5.43
CA GLY A 63 27.73 13.14 6.67
C GLY A 63 29.17 13.56 6.43
N THR A 64 29.88 12.86 5.53
CA THR A 64 31.31 13.10 5.28
C THR A 64 31.59 14.30 4.39
N ASP A 65 30.81 14.47 3.31
CA ASP A 65 31.06 15.47 2.26
C ASP A 65 29.96 16.55 2.20
N SER A 66 29.00 16.53 3.15
CA SER A 66 27.87 17.47 3.21
C SER A 66 27.02 17.51 1.92
N HIS A 67 26.92 16.37 1.22
CA HIS A 67 26.05 16.24 0.05
C HIS A 67 24.58 16.58 0.38
N GLY A 68 23.88 17.09 -0.63
CA GLY A 68 22.45 17.40 -0.59
C GLY A 68 21.79 17.12 -1.95
N LEU A 69 20.70 17.82 -2.27
CA LEU A 69 19.97 17.59 -3.53
C LEU A 69 20.77 17.97 -4.79
N LYS A 70 21.81 18.80 -4.66
CA LYS A 70 22.64 19.22 -5.79
C LYS A 70 23.35 18.03 -6.44
N GLU A 71 23.93 17.15 -5.63
CA GLU A 71 24.66 15.96 -6.09
C GLU A 71 23.72 14.88 -6.66
N LEU A 72 22.42 14.94 -6.34
CA LEU A 72 21.42 14.05 -6.93
C LEU A 72 20.98 14.49 -8.33
N GLU A 73 21.21 15.77 -8.69
CA GLU A 73 20.94 16.34 -10.02
C GLU A 73 19.47 16.20 -10.45
N ASN A 74 18.54 16.20 -9.49
CA ASN A 74 17.11 15.89 -9.71
C ASN A 74 16.92 14.62 -10.57
N ARG A 75 17.76 13.61 -10.32
CA ARG A 75 17.85 12.37 -11.08
C ARG A 75 17.95 11.21 -10.10
N ALA A 76 16.84 10.95 -9.41
CA ALA A 76 16.76 9.95 -8.34
C ALA A 76 16.93 8.51 -8.85
N PHE A 77 16.53 8.25 -10.10
CA PHE A 77 16.59 6.92 -10.72
C PHE A 77 17.17 6.98 -12.12
N LEU A 78 17.85 5.90 -12.52
CA LEU A 78 18.15 5.57 -13.91
C LEU A 78 17.05 4.66 -14.44
N ASN A 79 16.40 5.06 -15.54
CA ASN A 79 15.38 4.26 -16.20
C ASN A 79 16.05 3.34 -17.23
N GLN A 80 15.89 2.02 -17.08
CA GLN A 80 16.63 1.06 -17.90
C GLN A 80 15.77 -0.17 -18.22
N ILE A 81 16.20 -0.94 -19.22
CA ILE A 81 15.81 -2.34 -19.39
C ILE A 81 17.04 -3.19 -19.10
N THR A 82 16.91 -4.17 -18.21
CA THR A 82 18.00 -5.09 -17.89
C THR A 82 17.83 -6.38 -18.69
N LYS A 83 18.82 -6.70 -19.53
CA LYS A 83 18.93 -7.95 -20.27
C LYS A 83 19.75 -8.97 -19.48
N ILE A 84 19.27 -10.19 -19.38
CA ILE A 84 19.87 -11.28 -18.61
C ILE A 84 20.04 -12.49 -19.52
N ILE A 85 21.28 -12.93 -19.72
CA ILE A 85 21.60 -14.10 -20.53
C ILE A 85 21.71 -15.32 -19.61
N LEU A 86 20.70 -16.19 -19.63
CA LEU A 86 20.60 -17.34 -18.72
C LEU A 86 21.35 -18.58 -19.20
N SER A 87 21.74 -18.65 -20.48
CA SER A 87 22.45 -19.81 -21.04
C SER A 87 23.84 -20.02 -20.43
N GLU A 88 24.44 -18.96 -19.88
CA GLU A 88 25.76 -19.02 -19.26
C GLU A 88 25.73 -19.66 -17.85
N PRO A 89 26.82 -20.32 -17.40
CA PRO A 89 26.93 -20.84 -16.03
C PRO A 89 26.78 -19.75 -14.97
N LYS A 90 27.30 -18.56 -15.26
CA LYS A 90 27.07 -17.33 -14.49
C LYS A 90 26.28 -16.37 -15.39
N PRO A 91 25.03 -16.01 -15.03
CA PRO A 91 24.23 -15.10 -15.83
C PRO A 91 24.98 -13.79 -16.12
N GLU A 92 25.02 -13.41 -17.39
CA GLU A 92 25.46 -12.08 -17.78
C GLU A 92 24.27 -11.11 -17.65
N VAL A 93 24.52 -9.96 -17.04
CA VAL A 93 23.51 -8.91 -16.81
C VAL A 93 23.97 -7.64 -17.49
N GLN A 94 23.18 -7.14 -18.44
CA GLN A 94 23.46 -5.95 -19.22
C GLN A 94 22.35 -4.91 -18.99
N ARG A 95 22.73 -3.68 -18.61
CA ARG A 95 21.79 -2.55 -18.50
C ARG A 95 21.69 -1.84 -19.86
N LEU A 96 20.47 -1.70 -20.37
CA LEU A 96 20.15 -0.92 -21.56
C LEU A 96 19.59 0.42 -21.09
N GLU A 97 20.39 1.48 -21.24
CA GLU A 97 20.02 2.83 -20.81
C GLU A 97 18.92 3.40 -21.71
N LEU A 98 17.80 3.85 -21.11
CA LEU A 98 16.70 4.44 -21.89
C LEU A 98 16.87 5.94 -22.11
N GLU A 99 17.81 6.55 -21.40
CA GLU A 99 18.05 7.99 -21.32
C GLU A 99 19.55 8.26 -21.16
N PRO A 100 20.04 9.48 -21.47
CA PRO A 100 21.42 9.85 -21.17
C PRO A 100 21.77 9.66 -19.68
N LEU A 101 23.00 9.22 -19.44
CA LEU A 101 23.55 9.10 -18.09
C LEU A 101 24.01 10.48 -17.56
N PRO A 102 23.83 10.76 -16.26
CA PRO A 102 24.34 11.97 -15.62
C PRO A 102 25.83 12.23 -15.89
N PRO A 103 26.25 13.51 -16.04
CA PRO A 103 25.46 14.72 -15.80
C PRO A 103 24.55 15.13 -16.98
N ASN A 104 24.45 14.33 -18.03
CA ASN A 104 23.53 14.60 -19.13
C ASN A 104 22.11 14.12 -18.78
N HIS A 105 21.10 14.90 -19.16
CA HIS A 105 19.70 14.58 -18.95
C HIS A 105 18.96 14.48 -20.30
N PRO A 106 17.85 13.74 -20.38
CA PRO A 106 17.04 13.72 -21.59
C PRO A 106 16.53 15.12 -21.93
N ALA A 107 16.46 15.43 -23.22
CA ALA A 107 15.81 16.64 -23.69
C ALA A 107 14.31 16.63 -23.36
N SER A 108 13.67 17.80 -23.39
CA SER A 108 12.23 17.92 -23.13
C SER A 108 11.42 16.97 -24.02
N GLY A 109 10.51 16.22 -23.42
CA GLY A 109 9.67 15.23 -24.10
C GLY A 109 10.34 13.89 -24.42
N MET A 110 11.65 13.75 -24.18
CA MET A 110 12.42 12.54 -24.53
C MET A 110 12.59 11.54 -23.38
N ALA A 111 12.24 11.94 -22.16
CA ALA A 111 12.32 11.07 -20.98
C ALA A 111 11.39 9.85 -21.10
N LEU A 112 11.84 8.74 -20.50
CA LEU A 112 11.16 7.44 -20.46
C LEU A 112 11.06 6.98 -18.99
N ALA A 113 10.52 7.85 -18.16
CA ALA A 113 10.40 7.67 -16.72
C ALA A 113 9.54 6.48 -16.32
N THR A 114 10.06 5.66 -15.40
CA THR A 114 9.39 4.48 -14.84
C THR A 114 9.00 3.47 -15.94
N PRO A 115 9.97 2.86 -16.63
CA PRO A 115 9.70 1.80 -17.59
C PRO A 115 8.97 0.67 -16.85
N PHE A 116 7.82 0.23 -17.36
CA PHE A 116 6.91 -0.62 -16.60
C PHE A 116 6.60 -1.94 -17.31
N ALA A 117 5.86 -1.93 -18.41
CA ALA A 117 5.63 -3.13 -19.21
C ALA A 117 6.72 -3.26 -20.28
N VAL A 118 7.09 -4.49 -20.62
CA VAL A 118 7.99 -4.82 -21.73
C VAL A 118 7.50 -6.11 -22.38
N GLN A 119 7.51 -6.15 -23.71
CA GLN A 119 7.21 -7.32 -24.54
C GLN A 119 8.26 -7.41 -25.65
N ILE A 120 8.55 -8.61 -26.14
CA ILE A 120 9.46 -8.83 -27.28
C ILE A 120 8.67 -9.36 -28.48
N SER A 121 9.06 -8.97 -29.69
CA SER A 121 8.51 -9.51 -30.93
C SER A 121 8.90 -10.98 -31.14
N ASP A 122 8.11 -11.71 -31.94
CA ASP A 122 8.30 -13.15 -32.15
C ASP A 122 9.60 -13.48 -32.92
N ASP A 123 10.19 -12.50 -33.61
CA ASP A 123 11.50 -12.59 -34.25
C ASP A 123 12.68 -12.19 -33.34
N ASP A 124 12.41 -11.92 -32.07
CA ASP A 124 13.35 -11.44 -31.04
C ASP A 124 14.07 -10.12 -31.36
N SER A 125 13.65 -9.37 -32.38
CA SER A 125 14.39 -8.20 -32.86
C SER A 125 14.05 -6.91 -32.09
N THR A 126 12.81 -6.77 -31.64
CA THR A 126 12.30 -5.50 -31.12
C THR A 126 11.61 -5.70 -29.77
N LEU A 127 12.02 -4.92 -28.78
CA LEU A 127 11.27 -4.74 -27.54
C LEU A 127 10.24 -3.61 -27.71
N VAL A 128 9.04 -3.82 -27.19
CA VAL A 128 8.01 -2.79 -27.06
C VAL A 128 7.75 -2.61 -25.56
N ALA A 129 8.02 -1.41 -25.05
CA ALA A 129 7.95 -1.12 -23.63
C ALA A 129 7.16 0.17 -23.35
N SER A 130 6.61 0.28 -22.14
CA SER A 130 5.92 1.48 -21.68
C SER A 130 6.74 2.23 -20.64
N ALA A 131 6.68 3.56 -20.68
CA ALA A 131 7.21 4.45 -19.66
C ALA A 131 6.03 5.05 -18.87
N ALA A 132 5.70 4.44 -17.74
CA ALA A 132 4.47 4.71 -17.01
C ALA A 132 4.37 6.15 -16.52
N SER A 133 5.47 6.76 -16.06
CA SER A 133 5.42 8.14 -15.58
C SER A 133 5.54 9.17 -16.71
N SER A 134 5.89 8.75 -17.93
CA SER A 134 6.01 9.62 -19.10
C SER A 134 4.81 9.54 -20.05
N ASP A 135 3.83 8.69 -19.75
CA ASP A 135 2.65 8.45 -20.60
C ASP A 135 3.00 8.05 -22.04
N LYS A 136 4.06 7.25 -22.19
CA LYS A 136 4.64 6.86 -23.49
C LYS A 136 4.75 5.35 -23.65
N VAL A 137 4.72 4.93 -24.91
CA VAL A 137 5.20 3.62 -25.36
C VAL A 137 6.37 3.85 -26.31
N PHE A 138 7.37 2.99 -26.24
CA PHE A 138 8.59 3.10 -27.03
C PHE A 138 9.07 1.73 -27.51
N THR A 139 9.80 1.74 -28.60
CA THR A 139 10.38 0.57 -29.26
C THR A 139 11.90 0.59 -29.09
N VAL A 140 12.51 -0.57 -28.90
CA VAL A 140 13.95 -0.71 -28.67
C VAL A 140 14.48 -1.86 -29.51
N ASP A 141 15.65 -1.69 -30.11
CA ASP A 141 16.39 -2.81 -30.69
C ASP A 141 16.85 -3.76 -29.56
N ALA A 142 16.39 -5.02 -29.59
CA ALA A 142 16.62 -5.98 -28.51
C ALA A 142 18.10 -6.43 -28.40
N GLN A 143 18.91 -6.18 -29.43
CA GLN A 143 20.32 -6.51 -29.46
C GLN A 143 21.18 -5.36 -28.93
N THR A 144 20.97 -4.14 -29.43
CA THR A 144 21.81 -2.97 -29.13
C THR A 144 21.30 -2.14 -27.95
N GLY A 145 20.00 -2.22 -27.65
CA GLY A 145 19.33 -1.34 -26.69
C GLY A 145 19.02 0.05 -27.24
N GLU A 146 19.20 0.29 -28.54
CA GLU A 146 18.89 1.57 -29.16
C GLU A 146 17.38 1.84 -29.17
N ILE A 147 16.96 3.03 -28.73
CA ILE A 147 15.56 3.45 -28.80
C ILE A 147 15.21 3.82 -30.25
N LEU A 148 14.31 3.07 -30.86
CA LEU A 148 13.93 3.21 -32.26
C LEU A 148 12.84 4.26 -32.47
N GLY A 149 11.81 4.25 -31.62
CA GLY A 149 10.62 5.10 -31.77
C GLY A 149 9.87 5.28 -30.46
N ARG A 150 8.99 6.29 -30.41
CA ARG A 150 8.18 6.66 -29.23
C ARG A 150 6.81 7.17 -29.67
N VAL A 151 5.77 6.92 -28.87
CA VAL A 151 4.41 7.43 -29.08
C VAL A 151 3.76 7.77 -27.74
N ASP A 152 3.03 8.88 -27.69
CA ASP A 152 2.22 9.26 -26.53
C ASP A 152 0.94 8.42 -26.46
N VAL A 153 0.55 8.05 -25.24
CA VAL A 153 -0.67 7.28 -24.95
C VAL A 153 -1.41 7.89 -23.76
N GLY A 154 -2.46 7.21 -23.26
CA GLY A 154 -3.16 7.65 -22.05
C GLY A 154 -2.29 7.48 -20.81
N ALA A 155 -2.71 8.09 -19.69
CA ALA A 155 -1.84 8.17 -18.53
C ALA A 155 -1.55 6.82 -17.86
N VAL A 156 -0.29 6.68 -17.46
CA VAL A 156 0.25 5.56 -16.71
C VAL A 156 0.09 4.22 -17.44
N PRO A 157 0.70 4.06 -18.63
CA PRO A 157 0.68 2.82 -19.40
C PRO A 157 1.46 1.71 -18.68
N ARG A 158 0.78 0.63 -18.29
CA ARG A 158 1.36 -0.45 -17.44
C ARG A 158 1.15 -1.87 -17.95
N GLY A 159 0.36 -2.06 -19.00
CA GLY A 159 0.18 -3.37 -19.62
C GLY A 159 0.31 -3.25 -21.12
N ILE A 160 0.94 -4.24 -21.77
CA ILE A 160 1.09 -4.32 -23.22
C ILE A 160 0.72 -5.73 -23.65
N ALA A 161 -0.17 -5.86 -24.62
CA ALA A 161 -0.35 -7.06 -25.42
C ALA A 161 0.17 -6.77 -26.83
N LEU A 162 1.20 -7.51 -27.26
CA LEU A 162 1.87 -7.32 -28.54
C LEU A 162 1.43 -8.40 -29.54
N ALA A 163 1.16 -8.00 -30.77
CA ALA A 163 0.94 -8.90 -31.90
C ALA A 163 2.00 -8.66 -32.98
N SER A 164 2.66 -9.75 -33.36
CA SER A 164 3.64 -9.78 -34.45
C SER A 164 2.96 -10.13 -35.79
N ASN A 165 3.56 -9.71 -36.90
CA ASN A 165 3.13 -10.14 -38.23
C ASN A 165 3.65 -11.56 -38.55
N HIS A 166 3.34 -12.06 -39.75
CA HIS A 166 3.75 -13.39 -40.21
C HIS A 166 5.27 -13.58 -40.36
N HIS A 167 6.07 -12.50 -40.31
CA HIS A 167 7.53 -12.55 -40.27
C HIS A 167 8.09 -12.42 -38.84
N GLY A 168 7.23 -12.35 -37.82
CA GLY A 168 7.59 -12.21 -36.42
C GLY A 168 7.95 -10.79 -35.99
N LYS A 169 7.88 -9.79 -36.88
CA LYS A 169 8.09 -8.38 -36.52
C LYS A 169 6.88 -7.78 -35.81
N PRO A 170 7.03 -6.76 -34.95
CA PRO A 170 5.90 -6.02 -34.38
C PRO A 170 4.92 -5.55 -35.46
N ASN A 171 3.62 -5.60 -35.16
CA ASN A 171 2.59 -5.06 -36.05
C ASN A 171 1.57 -4.19 -35.30
N THR A 172 1.02 -4.72 -34.21
CA THR A 172 -0.03 -4.03 -33.44
C THR A 172 0.20 -4.24 -31.95
N ALA A 173 -0.10 -3.24 -31.12
CA ALA A 173 -0.12 -3.41 -29.67
C ALA A 173 -1.36 -2.79 -29.01
N TRP A 174 -1.85 -3.43 -27.94
CA TRP A 174 -2.85 -2.88 -27.04
C TRP A 174 -2.21 -2.52 -25.71
N VAL A 175 -2.42 -1.29 -25.25
CA VAL A 175 -1.75 -0.75 -24.07
C VAL A 175 -2.77 -0.30 -23.05
N LEU A 176 -2.71 -0.88 -21.85
CA LEU A 176 -3.57 -0.49 -20.74
C LEU A 176 -3.00 0.76 -20.05
N ASN A 177 -3.73 1.87 -20.19
CA ASN A 177 -3.44 3.13 -19.50
C ASN A 177 -4.14 3.09 -18.14
N ALA A 178 -3.42 2.63 -17.12
CA ALA A 178 -4.00 2.15 -15.86
C ALA A 178 -4.65 3.23 -15.00
N VAL A 179 -4.26 4.50 -15.16
CA VAL A 179 -4.87 5.63 -14.44
C VAL A 179 -5.94 6.33 -15.29
N ASP A 180 -5.84 6.24 -16.61
CA ASP A 180 -6.86 6.80 -17.50
C ASP A 180 -8.07 5.88 -17.65
N ASN A 181 -7.94 4.61 -17.30
CA ASN A 181 -8.92 3.57 -17.55
C ASN A 181 -9.26 3.54 -19.05
N THR A 182 -8.22 3.49 -19.89
CA THR A 182 -8.37 3.36 -21.34
C THR A 182 -7.41 2.32 -21.89
N VAL A 183 -7.70 1.83 -23.09
CA VAL A 183 -6.80 0.96 -23.87
C VAL A 183 -6.39 1.68 -25.16
N SER A 184 -5.10 1.94 -25.32
CA SER A 184 -4.54 2.48 -26.56
C SER A 184 -4.24 1.35 -27.55
N LEU A 185 -4.68 1.50 -28.80
CA LEU A 185 -4.35 0.64 -29.93
C LEU A 185 -3.27 1.31 -30.77
N LEU A 186 -2.12 0.65 -30.91
CA LEU A 186 -0.95 1.16 -31.62
C LEU A 186 -0.70 0.38 -32.92
N ASN A 187 -0.31 1.09 -33.98
CA ASN A 187 0.33 0.51 -35.17
C ASN A 187 1.86 0.57 -34.97
N LEU A 188 2.52 -0.57 -35.19
CA LEU A 188 3.96 -0.79 -35.02
C LEU A 188 4.63 -1.33 -36.30
N GLU A 189 3.99 -1.23 -37.47
CA GLU A 189 4.59 -1.66 -38.75
C GLU A 189 5.89 -0.92 -39.08
N GLU A 190 5.96 0.38 -38.75
CA GLU A 190 7.18 1.18 -38.79
C GLU A 190 7.63 1.45 -37.35
N VAL A 191 8.51 0.58 -36.82
CA VAL A 191 8.93 0.63 -35.40
C VAL A 191 9.65 1.92 -35.02
N SER A 192 10.20 2.65 -35.99
CA SER A 192 10.80 3.97 -35.77
C SER A 192 9.75 5.09 -35.58
N GLN A 193 8.51 4.85 -36.01
CA GLN A 193 7.39 5.77 -35.96
C GLN A 193 6.10 5.06 -35.52
N PRO A 194 6.03 4.57 -34.26
CA PRO A 194 4.81 3.98 -33.73
C PRO A 194 3.66 5.00 -33.74
N VAL A 195 2.44 4.56 -34.09
CA VAL A 195 1.27 5.45 -34.25
C VAL A 195 0.13 5.01 -33.35
N LEU A 196 -0.45 5.94 -32.59
CA LEU A 196 -1.69 5.74 -31.86
C LEU A 196 -2.88 5.77 -32.83
N MET A 197 -3.52 4.62 -33.02
CA MET A 197 -4.64 4.45 -33.95
C MET A 197 -5.99 4.74 -33.30
N LYS A 198 -6.16 4.34 -32.04
CA LYS A 198 -7.43 4.47 -31.30
C LYS A 198 -7.20 4.41 -29.79
N THR A 199 -8.04 5.11 -29.04
CA THR A 199 -8.17 4.94 -27.59
C THR A 199 -9.57 4.43 -27.28
N VAL A 200 -9.66 3.34 -26.51
CA VAL A 200 -10.91 2.72 -26.06
C VAL A 200 -11.11 3.08 -24.59
N GLU A 201 -12.23 3.73 -24.27
CA GLU A 201 -12.58 4.06 -22.88
C GLU A 201 -13.13 2.83 -22.15
N LEU A 202 -12.71 2.68 -20.89
CA LEU A 202 -13.25 1.70 -19.95
C LEU A 202 -14.09 2.43 -18.90
N ASP A 203 -15.03 1.70 -18.28
CA ASP A 203 -15.79 2.25 -17.16
C ASP A 203 -14.87 2.54 -15.96
N ASP A 204 -15.07 3.71 -15.36
CA ASP A 204 -14.30 4.16 -14.21
C ASP A 204 -15.17 5.03 -13.30
N PRO A 205 -15.66 4.48 -12.18
CA PRO A 205 -16.50 5.22 -11.25
C PRO A 205 -15.69 6.17 -10.34
N THR A 206 -14.38 6.26 -10.50
CA THR A 206 -13.53 7.13 -9.68
C THR A 206 -13.92 8.60 -9.86
N ASP A 207 -14.02 9.32 -8.75
CA ASP A 207 -14.24 10.77 -8.78
C ASP A 207 -13.22 11.47 -9.71
N PRO A 208 -13.66 12.33 -10.65
CA PRO A 208 -12.77 12.94 -11.64
C PRO A 208 -11.61 13.75 -11.04
N ILE A 209 -11.80 14.37 -9.88
CA ILE A 209 -10.75 15.12 -9.18
C ILE A 209 -9.73 14.16 -8.59
N VAL A 210 -10.19 13.07 -7.97
CA VAL A 210 -9.30 12.00 -7.47
C VAL A 210 -8.51 11.37 -8.61
N LYS A 211 -9.16 11.09 -9.75
CA LYS A 211 -8.52 10.56 -10.96
C LYS A 211 -7.44 11.52 -11.48
N ARG A 212 -7.75 12.82 -11.57
CA ARG A 212 -6.77 13.86 -11.94
C ARG A 212 -5.59 13.88 -10.98
N GLY A 213 -5.85 13.87 -9.66
CA GLY A 213 -4.80 13.83 -8.65
C GLY A 213 -3.90 12.61 -8.76
N ARG A 214 -4.47 11.44 -9.06
CA ARG A 214 -3.72 10.20 -9.32
C ARG A 214 -2.81 10.32 -10.55
N ARG A 215 -3.27 10.96 -11.63
CA ARG A 215 -2.42 11.25 -12.81
C ARG A 215 -1.22 12.11 -12.40
N MET A 216 -1.47 13.19 -11.66
CA MET A 216 -0.42 14.12 -11.23
C MET A 216 0.58 13.48 -10.26
N PHE A 217 0.15 12.54 -9.44
CA PHE A 217 1.06 11.77 -8.58
C PHE A 217 2.02 10.87 -9.38
N ASN A 218 1.58 10.36 -10.53
CA ASN A 218 2.36 9.44 -11.36
C ASN A 218 3.14 10.17 -12.47
N THR A 219 2.82 11.41 -12.81
CA THR A 219 3.48 12.09 -13.94
C THR A 219 4.90 12.52 -13.61
N ALA A 220 5.82 12.25 -14.52
CA ALA A 220 7.20 12.70 -14.41
C ALA A 220 7.34 14.20 -14.65
N SER A 221 6.32 14.86 -15.21
CA SER A 221 6.26 16.34 -15.31
C SER A 221 6.32 17.05 -13.95
N ALA A 222 6.14 16.31 -12.85
CA ALA A 222 6.37 16.82 -11.51
C ALA A 222 7.87 17.10 -11.23
N SER A 223 8.80 16.45 -11.93
CA SER A 223 10.24 16.66 -11.78
C SER A 223 10.85 17.49 -12.91
N THR A 224 11.83 18.35 -12.60
CA THR A 224 12.53 19.19 -13.59
C THR A 224 13.14 18.36 -14.72
N THR A 225 13.80 17.24 -14.40
CA THR A 225 14.42 16.36 -15.42
C THR A 225 13.41 15.48 -16.15
N ARG A 226 12.16 15.43 -15.66
CA ARG A 226 11.07 14.58 -16.14
C ARG A 226 11.38 13.09 -16.16
N THR A 227 12.31 12.64 -15.32
CA THR A 227 12.74 11.24 -15.34
C THR A 227 12.20 10.39 -14.20
N PHE A 228 11.45 10.98 -13.28
CA PHE A 228 10.82 10.28 -12.16
C PHE A 228 9.60 11.06 -11.67
N SER A 229 8.74 10.41 -10.88
CA SER A 229 7.53 11.00 -10.31
C SER A 229 7.43 10.68 -8.82
N CYS A 230 6.40 11.19 -8.13
CA CYS A 230 6.13 10.80 -6.75
C CYS A 230 5.94 9.28 -6.64
N ALA A 231 5.33 8.65 -7.65
CA ALA A 231 5.15 7.20 -7.72
C ALA A 231 6.45 6.39 -7.88
N SER A 232 7.58 7.02 -8.25
CA SER A 232 8.88 6.32 -8.30
C SER A 232 9.40 5.98 -6.90
N CYS A 233 9.30 6.92 -5.94
CA CYS A 233 9.65 6.64 -4.54
C CYS A 233 8.50 5.93 -3.79
N HIS A 234 7.26 6.18 -4.19
CA HIS A 234 6.05 5.61 -3.59
C HIS A 234 5.33 4.64 -4.55
N PRO A 235 5.96 3.52 -4.96
CA PRO A 235 5.39 2.60 -5.94
C PRO A 235 4.05 2.06 -5.44
N ASP A 236 2.98 2.24 -6.22
CA ASP A 236 1.60 1.88 -5.86
C ASP A 236 1.13 2.45 -4.51
N GLY A 237 1.63 3.63 -4.15
CA GLY A 237 1.37 4.27 -2.87
C GLY A 237 2.05 3.61 -1.67
N HIS A 238 2.97 2.70 -1.94
CA HIS A 238 3.77 1.98 -0.95
C HIS A 238 5.14 2.67 -0.77
N THR A 239 6.18 1.93 -0.40
CA THR A 239 7.55 2.44 -0.16
C THR A 239 8.56 1.72 -1.07
N ASP A 240 9.55 2.46 -1.57
CA ASP A 240 10.74 1.92 -2.25
C ASP A 240 11.73 1.24 -1.27
N GLN A 241 11.52 1.39 0.05
CA GLN A 241 12.38 0.87 1.12
C GLN A 241 13.82 1.41 1.12
N LEU A 242 14.06 2.54 0.46
CA LEU A 242 15.38 3.16 0.37
C LEU A 242 15.54 4.26 1.41
N LEU A 243 16.80 4.62 1.66
CA LEU A 243 17.18 5.82 2.42
C LEU A 243 17.62 6.92 1.46
N TRP A 244 17.03 8.09 1.60
CA TRP A 244 17.27 9.24 0.75
C TRP A 244 17.81 10.44 1.54
N VAL A 245 18.86 11.09 1.01
CA VAL A 245 19.27 12.42 1.44
C VAL A 245 18.42 13.43 0.66
N LEU A 246 17.35 13.93 1.27
CA LEU A 246 16.46 14.94 0.66
C LEU A 246 16.66 16.31 1.33
N ASN A 247 15.77 17.27 1.11
CA ASN A 247 15.78 18.53 1.86
C ASN A 247 15.04 18.40 3.22
N THR A 248 15.53 17.51 4.08
CA THR A 248 15.00 17.29 5.43
C THR A 248 15.71 18.20 6.44
N PRO A 249 15.06 18.59 7.56
CA PRO A 249 15.72 19.42 8.56
C PRO A 249 16.92 18.70 9.18
N ILE A 250 18.01 19.44 9.36
CA ILE A 250 19.09 19.02 10.26
C ILE A 250 18.49 19.06 11.68
N VAL A 251 18.36 17.89 12.31
CA VAL A 251 17.80 17.79 13.67
C VAL A 251 18.62 18.65 14.63
N THR A 252 17.94 19.35 15.56
CA THR A 252 18.61 20.21 16.55
C THR A 252 19.79 19.51 17.22
N GLY A 253 20.98 20.11 17.13
CA GLY A 253 22.22 19.54 17.68
C GLY A 253 23.05 18.68 16.69
N GLY A 254 22.52 18.42 15.49
CA GLY A 254 23.24 17.78 14.38
C GLY A 254 23.95 18.78 13.45
N LYS A 255 24.71 18.24 12.49
CA LYS A 255 25.39 19.00 11.42
C LYS A 255 25.18 18.41 10.02
N GLN A 256 24.35 17.38 9.92
CA GLN A 256 24.16 16.56 8.73
C GLN A 256 22.66 16.52 8.39
N ILE A 257 22.33 16.57 7.11
CA ILE A 257 21.01 16.18 6.62
C ILE A 257 20.85 14.68 6.86
N MET A 258 19.95 14.30 7.76
CA MET A 258 19.77 12.90 8.09
C MET A 258 18.92 12.18 7.02
N PRO A 259 19.36 11.02 6.50
CA PRO A 259 18.58 10.27 5.53
C PRO A 259 17.15 9.92 6.00
N ARG A 260 16.22 10.07 5.07
CA ARG A 260 14.80 9.69 4.96
C ARG A 260 14.53 8.28 4.44
N SER A 261 13.95 7.36 5.21
CA SER A 261 13.19 6.27 4.58
C SER A 261 11.89 6.77 3.99
N THR A 262 11.54 6.27 2.80
CA THR A 262 10.26 6.58 2.17
C THR A 262 9.10 5.98 2.97
N MET A 263 8.04 6.77 3.20
CA MET A 263 6.83 6.35 3.91
C MET A 263 5.71 5.99 2.92
N PRO A 264 4.84 5.01 3.23
CA PRO A 264 3.66 4.76 2.41
C PRO A 264 2.68 5.94 2.49
N ILE A 265 1.94 6.17 1.41
CA ILE A 265 0.84 7.15 1.32
C ILE A 265 -0.54 6.49 1.50
N ARG A 266 -0.57 5.19 1.78
CA ARG A 266 -1.80 4.46 2.14
C ARG A 266 -2.23 4.86 3.55
N GLY A 267 -3.51 5.19 3.72
CA GLY A 267 -4.08 5.54 5.01
C GLY A 267 -3.58 6.86 5.57
N LEU A 268 -3.35 7.89 4.74
CA LEU A 268 -2.86 9.19 5.23
C LEU A 268 -3.90 9.95 6.04
N ARG A 269 -5.17 9.90 5.65
CA ARG A 269 -6.23 10.69 6.29
C ARG A 269 -6.27 10.45 7.79
N ASP A 270 -6.32 11.54 8.56
CA ASP A 270 -6.34 11.54 10.04
C ASP A 270 -5.03 11.04 10.68
N THR A 271 -3.93 10.96 9.92
CA THR A 271 -2.58 10.62 10.41
C THR A 271 -1.60 11.79 10.32
N GLU A 272 -2.12 13.01 10.18
CA GLU A 272 -1.31 14.22 10.11
C GLU A 272 -0.42 14.39 11.36
N PRO A 273 0.73 15.06 11.23
CA PRO A 273 1.44 15.35 9.98
C PRO A 273 2.06 14.11 9.34
N TYR A 274 2.35 14.17 8.04
CA TYR A 274 2.62 12.96 7.26
C TYR A 274 4.09 12.55 7.15
N HIS A 275 5.02 13.46 7.46
CA HIS A 275 6.45 13.23 7.35
C HIS A 275 7.06 12.86 8.71
N TRP A 276 8.16 12.08 8.68
CA TRP A 276 8.91 11.66 9.88
C TRP A 276 9.23 12.76 10.86
N ASP A 277 9.53 13.94 10.32
CA ASP A 277 10.02 15.08 11.09
C ASP A 277 8.90 15.91 11.72
N GLY A 278 7.64 15.51 11.56
CA GLY A 278 6.47 16.28 12.00
C GLY A 278 6.15 17.47 11.09
N ILE A 279 6.95 17.70 10.04
CA ILE A 279 6.81 18.80 9.08
C ILE A 279 7.25 18.34 7.68
N PRO A 280 6.73 18.95 6.59
CA PRO A 280 5.73 20.04 6.55
C PRO A 280 4.28 19.56 6.74
N GLY A 281 3.34 20.50 6.87
CA GLY A 281 1.90 20.21 6.94
C GLY A 281 1.43 19.72 8.32
N ASP A 282 1.88 20.42 9.37
CA ASP A 282 1.51 20.16 10.77
C ASP A 282 0.30 20.99 11.19
N PRO A 283 -0.88 20.36 11.39
CA PRO A 283 -2.07 21.06 11.82
C PRO A 283 -2.14 21.25 13.35
N TYR A 284 -1.21 20.67 14.10
CA TYR A 284 -1.24 20.65 15.56
C TYR A 284 -0.20 21.59 16.18
N GLY A 285 0.94 21.77 15.52
CA GLY A 285 2.10 22.44 16.09
C GLY A 285 2.73 21.63 17.21
N GLY A 286 3.73 22.20 17.87
CA GLY A 286 4.48 21.56 18.95
C GLY A 286 5.96 21.37 18.60
N ASN A 287 6.58 20.34 19.19
CA ASN A 287 7.98 20.03 18.96
C ASN A 287 8.11 19.14 17.73
N ASN A 288 8.96 19.54 16.79
CA ASN A 288 9.27 18.77 15.58
C ASN A 288 10.78 18.54 15.48
N SER A 289 11.26 17.75 14.51
CA SER A 289 12.70 17.44 14.38
C SER A 289 13.59 18.69 14.24
N PHE A 290 13.07 19.77 13.66
CA PHE A 290 13.81 21.03 13.54
C PHE A 290 13.90 21.79 14.88
N SER A 291 12.90 21.62 15.75
CA SER A 291 12.80 22.28 17.04
C SER A 291 12.36 21.33 18.16
N ILE A 292 13.29 20.52 18.65
CA ILE A 292 12.99 19.47 19.65
C ILE A 292 12.76 20.01 21.07
N HIS A 293 13.16 21.26 21.33
CA HIS A 293 13.08 21.90 22.64
C HIS A 293 12.14 23.11 22.70
N LYS A 294 11.55 23.51 21.57
CA LYS A 294 10.67 24.67 21.49
C LYS A 294 9.48 24.33 20.60
N SER A 295 8.29 24.64 21.11
CA SER A 295 7.05 24.53 20.34
C SER A 295 7.06 25.48 19.15
N VAL A 296 6.67 24.97 18.00
CA VAL A 296 6.40 25.71 16.77
C VAL A 296 4.89 25.76 16.57
N ASP A 297 4.38 26.85 16.02
CA ASP A 297 2.96 26.98 15.71
C ASP A 297 2.56 26.05 14.55
N PRO A 298 1.29 25.59 14.49
CA PRO A 298 0.79 24.82 13.35
C PRO A 298 0.93 25.62 12.05
N ASN A 299 1.15 24.91 10.94
CA ASN A 299 1.25 25.50 9.60
C ASN A 299 0.22 24.98 8.60
N SER A 300 -0.68 24.08 9.02
CA SER A 300 -1.87 23.69 8.26
C SER A 300 -3.15 23.73 9.12
N ASP A 301 -4.32 23.51 8.53
CA ASP A 301 -5.61 23.57 9.23
C ASP A 301 -6.10 22.18 9.63
N VAL A 302 -6.28 21.97 10.94
CA VAL A 302 -6.86 20.73 11.50
C VAL A 302 -8.29 20.45 11.03
N LYS A 303 -9.03 21.47 10.56
CA LYS A 303 -10.40 21.34 10.04
C LYS A 303 -10.45 21.00 8.56
N ASP A 304 -9.35 21.20 7.83
CA ASP A 304 -9.24 20.87 6.43
C ASP A 304 -7.95 20.07 6.14
N PRO A 305 -8.02 18.72 6.14
CA PRO A 305 -6.84 17.87 5.95
C PRO A 305 -6.19 18.05 4.57
N VAL A 306 -6.88 18.63 3.58
CA VAL A 306 -6.29 18.95 2.27
C VAL A 306 -5.15 19.95 2.42
N THR A 307 -5.22 20.85 3.39
CA THR A 307 -4.14 21.83 3.63
C THR A 307 -2.83 21.15 4.05
N SER A 308 -2.88 20.10 4.87
CA SER A 308 -1.69 19.33 5.27
C SER A 308 -1.06 18.59 4.09
N SER A 309 -1.86 17.91 3.25
CA SER A 309 -1.34 17.23 2.06
C SER A 309 -0.83 18.22 1.02
N ARG A 310 -1.45 19.39 0.89
CA ARG A 310 -0.99 20.47 0.03
C ARG A 310 0.39 20.98 0.42
N HIS A 311 0.67 21.18 1.72
CA HIS A 311 1.99 21.54 2.22
C HIS A 311 3.09 20.53 1.86
N LEU A 312 2.77 19.23 1.92
CA LEU A 312 3.69 18.17 1.51
C LEU A 312 4.00 18.23 0.01
N ILE A 313 2.96 18.44 -0.81
CA ILE A 313 3.07 18.55 -2.26
C ILE A 313 3.90 19.77 -2.67
N ASP A 314 3.56 20.94 -2.13
CA ASP A 314 4.27 22.18 -2.45
C ASP A 314 5.73 22.12 -1.99
N GLY A 315 5.99 21.55 -0.82
CA GLY A 315 7.35 21.32 -0.32
C GLY A 315 8.15 20.34 -1.18
N GLY A 316 7.52 19.25 -1.64
CA GLY A 316 8.15 18.28 -2.53
C GLY A 316 8.47 18.86 -3.91
N LEU A 317 7.52 19.58 -4.51
CA LEU A 317 7.65 20.24 -5.82
C LEU A 317 8.69 21.37 -5.80
N ALA A 318 8.83 22.08 -4.68
CA ALA A 318 9.82 23.15 -4.54
C ALA A 318 11.24 22.65 -4.21
N ASN A 319 11.41 21.36 -3.91
CA ASN A 319 12.69 20.81 -3.43
C ASN A 319 13.03 19.49 -4.12
N THR A 320 12.58 18.35 -3.60
CA THR A 320 12.96 17.02 -4.08
C THR A 320 12.72 16.83 -5.58
N MET A 321 11.64 17.42 -6.09
CA MET A 321 11.28 17.32 -7.51
C MET A 321 11.88 18.44 -8.36
N MET A 322 12.60 19.40 -7.79
CA MET A 322 13.15 20.55 -8.52
C MET A 322 14.68 20.49 -8.56
N THR A 323 15.27 20.76 -9.72
CA THR A 323 16.73 20.94 -9.82
C THR A 323 17.18 22.11 -8.95
N VAL A 324 18.25 21.93 -8.18
CA VAL A 324 18.78 22.99 -7.32
C VAL A 324 19.17 24.20 -8.16
N GLY A 325 18.57 25.35 -7.88
CA GLY A 325 18.81 26.61 -8.59
C GLY A 325 17.87 26.87 -9.78
N ASP A 326 16.97 25.94 -10.09
CA ASP A 326 15.86 26.16 -11.02
C ASP A 326 14.87 27.18 -10.43
N ASP A 327 14.27 28.01 -11.29
CA ASP A 327 13.35 29.09 -10.91
C ASP A 327 11.94 28.94 -11.52
N ALA A 328 11.62 27.77 -12.08
CA ALA A 328 10.32 27.47 -12.66
C ALA A 328 9.19 27.63 -11.64
N LYS A 329 8.10 28.25 -12.11
CA LYS A 329 6.92 28.55 -11.31
C LYS A 329 5.65 28.13 -12.02
N ASN A 330 4.64 27.75 -11.25
CA ASN A 330 3.30 27.47 -11.74
C ASN A 330 2.49 28.76 -12.01
N ASP A 331 1.24 28.57 -12.37
CA ASP A 331 0.22 29.59 -12.64
C ASP A 331 -0.12 30.52 -11.46
N GLN A 332 0.34 30.20 -10.24
CA GLN A 332 0.23 31.04 -9.04
C GLN A 332 1.58 31.55 -8.51
N GLY A 333 2.67 31.35 -9.26
CA GLY A 333 4.00 31.82 -8.88
C GLY A 333 4.71 30.95 -7.83
N GLN A 334 4.19 29.75 -7.55
CA GLN A 334 4.80 28.77 -6.64
C GLN A 334 5.83 27.93 -7.39
N ALA A 335 6.93 27.51 -6.73
CA ALA A 335 7.98 26.72 -7.35
C ALA A 335 7.49 25.35 -7.88
N GLY A 336 7.99 24.94 -9.06
CA GLY A 336 7.63 23.69 -9.76
C GLY A 336 6.54 23.87 -10.84
N GLU A 337 6.52 22.97 -11.83
CA GLU A 337 5.71 23.13 -13.06
C GLU A 337 4.21 22.80 -12.92
N LEU A 338 3.81 21.95 -11.96
CA LEU A 338 2.40 21.55 -11.82
C LEU A 338 1.51 22.73 -11.43
N SER A 339 0.35 22.86 -12.10
CA SER A 339 -0.62 23.92 -11.82
C SER A 339 -1.18 23.85 -10.41
N ASP A 340 -1.67 24.96 -9.88
CA ASP A 340 -2.34 25.01 -8.58
C ASP A 340 -3.50 24.02 -8.48
N SER A 341 -4.32 23.95 -9.54
CA SER A 341 -5.44 23.01 -9.62
C SER A 341 -5.02 21.52 -9.65
N ASP A 342 -3.85 21.22 -10.22
CA ASP A 342 -3.27 19.87 -10.22
C ASP A 342 -2.77 19.47 -8.84
N ARG A 343 -2.13 20.42 -8.13
CA ARG A 343 -1.68 20.22 -6.76
C ARG A 343 -2.84 19.98 -5.81
N ASP A 344 -3.94 20.71 -5.96
CA ASP A 344 -5.17 20.50 -5.19
C ASP A 344 -5.82 19.13 -5.46
N ALA A 345 -5.89 18.73 -6.74
CA ALA A 345 -6.39 17.41 -7.10
C ALA A 345 -5.51 16.30 -6.50
N MET A 346 -4.18 16.45 -6.55
CA MET A 346 -3.24 15.53 -5.96
C MET A 346 -3.35 15.48 -4.42
N ALA A 347 -3.54 16.62 -3.76
CA ALA A 347 -3.77 16.71 -2.32
C ALA A 347 -4.99 15.90 -1.87
N ARG A 348 -6.06 15.92 -2.66
CA ARG A 348 -7.29 15.14 -2.45
C ARG A 348 -7.08 13.65 -2.72
N PHE A 349 -6.36 13.30 -3.79
CA PHE A 349 -6.01 11.91 -4.09
C PHE A 349 -5.22 11.26 -2.94
N LEU A 350 -4.25 11.95 -2.35
CA LEU A 350 -3.49 11.42 -1.21
C LEU A 350 -4.38 11.01 -0.02
N LEU A 351 -5.50 11.70 0.19
CA LEU A 351 -6.45 11.41 1.27
C LEU A 351 -7.50 10.35 0.94
N SER A 352 -7.58 9.92 -0.33
CA SER A 352 -8.54 8.89 -0.77
C SER A 352 -7.96 7.48 -0.74
N ILE A 353 -6.68 7.31 -0.41
CA ILE A 353 -6.02 6.01 -0.40
C ILE A 353 -6.23 5.33 0.95
N ALA A 354 -7.00 4.24 0.97
CA ALA A 354 -7.23 3.42 2.17
C ALA A 354 -5.95 2.73 2.66
N TYR A 355 -6.00 2.24 3.90
CA TYR A 355 -5.09 1.18 4.37
C TYR A 355 -5.26 -0.09 3.52
N PRO A 356 -4.23 -0.94 3.37
CA PRO A 356 -4.39 -2.22 2.71
C PRO A 356 -5.21 -3.21 3.58
N PRO A 357 -5.84 -4.24 2.99
CA PRO A 357 -6.43 -5.34 3.74
C PRO A 357 -5.40 -6.07 4.60
N ALA A 358 -5.81 -6.56 5.77
CA ALA A 358 -4.96 -7.32 6.68
C ALA A 358 -4.55 -8.69 6.07
N GLN A 359 -3.25 -8.88 5.85
CA GLN A 359 -2.72 -9.99 5.04
C GLN A 359 -3.10 -11.40 5.57
N ARG A 360 -3.14 -11.58 6.90
CA ARG A 360 -3.46 -12.87 7.53
C ARG A 360 -4.65 -12.83 8.47
N ARG A 361 -5.50 -11.79 8.42
CA ARG A 361 -6.75 -11.83 9.17
C ARG A 361 -7.55 -13.07 8.71
N PRO A 362 -7.99 -13.93 9.63
CA PRO A 362 -8.76 -15.12 9.27
C PRO A 362 -10.01 -14.74 8.46
N TYR A 363 -10.37 -15.55 7.46
CA TYR A 363 -11.56 -15.31 6.62
C TYR A 363 -12.88 -15.39 7.40
N THR A 364 -12.84 -15.91 8.64
CA THR A 364 -13.94 -15.86 9.60
C THR A 364 -14.15 -14.47 10.20
N ASN A 365 -13.26 -13.52 9.92
CA ASN A 365 -13.17 -12.18 10.49
C ASN A 365 -12.80 -12.11 11.99
N GLU A 366 -12.59 -13.25 12.65
CA GLU A 366 -12.23 -13.33 14.06
C GLU A 366 -10.70 -13.41 14.18
N VAL A 367 -10.09 -12.52 14.97
CA VAL A 367 -8.64 -12.61 15.23
C VAL A 367 -8.33 -13.84 16.07
N THR A 368 -7.17 -14.44 15.82
CA THR A 368 -6.67 -15.57 16.63
C THR A 368 -6.39 -15.14 18.08
N LYS A 369 -6.43 -16.09 19.02
CA LYS A 369 -6.02 -15.83 20.41
C LYS A 369 -4.62 -15.20 20.48
N ARG A 370 -3.69 -15.69 19.68
CA ARG A 370 -2.32 -15.17 19.66
C ARG A 370 -2.25 -13.70 19.21
N ALA A 371 -3.00 -13.32 18.19
CA ALA A 371 -3.12 -11.91 17.80
C ALA A 371 -3.75 -11.05 18.92
N ARG A 372 -4.79 -11.57 19.60
CA ARG A 372 -5.41 -10.91 20.76
C ARG A 372 -4.42 -10.70 21.91
N ASP A 373 -3.62 -11.72 22.24
CA ASP A 373 -2.53 -11.60 23.22
C ASP A 373 -1.51 -10.52 22.77
N GLY A 374 -1.24 -10.43 21.46
CA GLY A 374 -0.43 -9.37 20.85
C GLY A 374 -1.00 -7.95 21.05
N PHE A 375 -2.30 -7.76 20.85
CA PHE A 375 -2.99 -6.49 21.12
C PHE A 375 -2.82 -6.05 22.58
N GLU A 376 -3.03 -6.95 23.55
CA GLU A 376 -2.85 -6.62 24.96
C GLU A 376 -1.39 -6.31 25.30
N LEU A 377 -0.44 -7.10 24.79
CA LEU A 377 0.98 -6.86 25.00
C LEU A 377 1.41 -5.50 24.44
N PHE A 378 0.96 -5.15 23.25
CA PHE A 378 1.34 -3.93 22.57
C PHE A 378 0.73 -2.68 23.22
N HIS A 379 -0.57 -2.72 23.54
CA HIS A 379 -1.32 -1.54 23.97
C HIS A 379 -1.54 -1.41 25.48
N VAL A 380 -1.38 -2.49 26.25
CA VAL A 380 -1.79 -2.53 27.67
C VAL A 380 -0.66 -2.95 28.60
N HIS A 381 -0.02 -4.09 28.34
CA HIS A 381 0.93 -4.69 29.27
C HIS A 381 2.37 -4.28 29.04
N GLY A 382 2.77 -3.98 27.79
CA GLY A 382 4.13 -3.56 27.49
C GLY A 382 5.20 -4.54 27.98
N ASP A 383 6.45 -4.07 27.97
CA ASP A 383 7.64 -4.85 28.29
C ASP A 383 7.98 -4.78 29.79
N LEU A 384 8.45 -5.90 30.35
CA LEU A 384 8.85 -6.00 31.75
C LEU A 384 10.34 -5.66 31.88
N GLN A 385 10.68 -4.38 31.71
CA GLN A 385 11.99 -3.82 32.04
C GLN A 385 11.87 -3.01 33.34
N PRO A 386 12.97 -2.53 33.99
CA PRO A 386 12.89 -1.86 35.30
C PRO A 386 11.87 -0.71 35.40
N ARG A 387 11.40 -0.19 34.25
CA ARG A 387 10.11 0.47 34.08
C ARG A 387 9.33 -0.18 32.94
N GLN A 388 8.02 -0.40 33.16
CA GLN A 388 7.11 -0.92 32.14
C GLN A 388 7.09 0.00 30.92
N ASN A 389 7.35 -0.54 29.73
CA ASN A 389 7.33 0.22 28.47
C ASN A 389 6.25 -0.31 27.53
N VAL A 390 5.20 0.48 27.29
CA VAL A 390 4.04 0.10 26.48
C VAL A 390 4.16 0.75 25.10
N CYS A 391 4.32 -0.06 24.04
CA CYS A 391 4.48 0.43 22.67
C CYS A 391 3.31 1.33 22.24
N GLY A 392 2.09 0.96 22.65
CA GLY A 392 0.86 1.68 22.37
C GLY A 392 0.73 3.04 23.05
N ASP A 393 1.66 3.47 23.90
CA ASP A 393 1.64 4.81 24.48
C ASP A 393 2.08 5.86 23.44
N CYS A 394 3.03 5.49 22.58
CA CYS A 394 3.48 6.26 21.42
C CYS A 394 2.78 5.83 20.12
N HIS A 395 2.56 4.54 19.91
CA HIS A 395 1.91 3.98 18.71
C HIS A 395 0.42 3.75 18.97
N ARG A 396 -0.32 4.85 19.08
CA ARG A 396 -1.67 4.87 19.65
C ARG A 396 -2.73 4.43 18.63
N MET A 397 -3.81 3.81 19.11
CA MET A 397 -5.01 3.63 18.30
C MET A 397 -5.57 5.01 17.89
N PRO A 398 -6.16 5.15 16.69
CA PRO A 398 -6.62 4.07 15.81
C PRO A 398 -5.59 3.62 14.75
N PHE A 399 -4.59 4.46 14.45
CA PHE A 399 -3.71 4.29 13.28
C PHE A 399 -2.25 3.97 13.62
N LEU A 400 -1.96 3.72 14.89
CA LEU A 400 -0.64 3.48 15.45
C LEU A 400 0.34 4.65 15.29
N VAL A 401 -0.19 5.86 15.13
CA VAL A 401 0.58 7.09 14.98
C VAL A 401 0.29 8.05 16.14
N SER A 402 1.24 8.94 16.35
CA SER A 402 1.11 10.11 17.22
C SER A 402 2.15 11.14 16.81
N THR A 403 1.93 12.37 17.26
CA THR A 403 2.80 13.52 16.95
C THR A 403 3.47 14.07 18.20
N ASN A 404 4.47 14.94 18.00
CA ASN A 404 5.18 15.67 19.05
C ASN A 404 5.94 14.76 20.04
N THR A 405 6.63 13.73 19.53
CA THR A 405 7.37 12.80 20.40
C THR A 405 8.44 13.57 21.20
N PRO A 406 8.40 13.50 22.55
CA PRO A 406 9.35 14.22 23.38
C PRO A 406 10.80 13.84 23.10
N GLY A 407 11.69 14.84 23.05
CA GLY A 407 13.13 14.66 22.91
C GLY A 407 13.63 14.38 21.50
N THR A 408 12.78 13.90 20.58
CA THR A 408 13.16 13.70 19.17
C THR A 408 12.45 14.67 18.23
N GLY A 409 11.23 15.10 18.56
CA GLY A 409 10.37 15.84 17.64
C GLY A 409 9.97 15.05 16.39
N MET A 410 10.35 13.77 16.31
CA MET A 410 9.90 12.90 15.23
C MET A 410 8.52 12.40 15.55
N ASP A 411 7.67 12.29 14.55
CA ASP A 411 6.39 11.64 14.75
C ASP A 411 6.58 10.13 14.85
N ALA A 412 5.53 9.42 15.25
CA ALA A 412 5.52 7.97 15.38
C ALA A 412 5.01 7.21 14.13
N PRO A 413 5.15 7.68 12.87
CA PRO A 413 4.47 7.09 11.73
C PRO A 413 5.13 5.79 11.26
N THR A 414 6.20 5.32 11.89
CA THR A 414 6.79 3.97 11.70
C THR A 414 5.72 2.89 11.59
N TRP A 415 4.66 2.98 12.39
CA TRP A 415 3.64 1.95 12.43
C TRP A 415 2.49 2.16 11.44
N ARG A 416 2.45 3.28 10.71
CA ARG A 416 1.59 3.40 9.53
C ARG A 416 1.97 2.35 8.47
N GLY A 417 3.26 2.04 8.34
CA GLY A 417 3.77 0.96 7.48
C GLY A 417 3.56 -0.46 8.03
N ALA A 418 3.08 -0.62 9.27
CA ALA A 418 2.88 -1.94 9.87
C ALA A 418 1.89 -2.79 9.08
N TYR A 419 0.86 -2.17 8.50
CA TYR A 419 -0.15 -2.84 7.67
C TYR A 419 0.44 -3.44 6.39
N ASP A 420 1.54 -2.87 5.89
CA ASP A 420 2.27 -3.41 4.75
C ASP A 420 3.33 -4.45 5.15
N ARG A 421 3.49 -4.74 6.47
CA ARG A 421 4.45 -5.69 7.04
C ARG A 421 5.92 -5.30 6.87
N TRP A 422 6.19 -4.02 6.62
CA TRP A 422 7.54 -3.48 6.56
C TRP A 422 7.84 -2.66 7.80
N LEU A 423 8.92 -3.01 8.49
CA LEU A 423 9.42 -2.20 9.60
C LEU A 423 10.21 -1.02 9.02
N ILE A 424 9.51 0.10 8.84
CA ILE A 424 10.11 1.33 8.31
C ILE A 424 10.58 2.20 9.48
N LEU A 425 11.85 2.59 9.46
CA LEU A 425 12.44 3.47 10.47
C LEU A 425 13.02 4.69 9.80
N PRO A 426 12.94 5.88 10.42
CA PRO A 426 13.29 7.12 9.73
C PRO A 426 14.70 7.10 9.15
N GLN A 427 15.67 6.49 9.83
CA GLN A 427 17.06 6.34 9.32
C GLN A 427 17.47 4.88 9.11
N GLY A 428 16.53 3.95 8.98
CA GLY A 428 16.86 2.52 8.82
C GLY A 428 17.66 1.92 9.99
N ARG A 429 17.57 2.51 11.19
CA ARG A 429 18.45 2.23 12.35
C ARG A 429 18.55 0.76 12.81
N LEU A 430 17.61 -0.11 12.41
CA LEU A 430 17.65 -1.55 12.72
C LEU A 430 18.05 -2.41 11.52
N ASN A 431 18.23 -1.81 10.35
CA ASN A 431 18.40 -2.47 9.05
C ASN A 431 19.68 -2.02 8.33
N ILE A 432 20.76 -1.79 9.08
CA ILE A 432 22.07 -1.38 8.55
C ILE A 432 22.95 -2.61 8.35
N ILE A 433 23.42 -2.85 7.12
CA ILE A 433 24.18 -4.05 6.74
C ILE A 433 25.51 -4.23 7.49
N ASP A 434 26.11 -3.14 7.94
CA ASP A 434 27.37 -3.18 8.71
C ASP A 434 27.21 -3.83 10.08
N PHE A 435 25.98 -3.91 10.61
CA PHE A 435 25.74 -4.59 11.86
C PHE A 435 25.64 -6.11 11.67
N PRO A 436 26.47 -6.93 12.36
CA PRO A 436 26.49 -8.38 12.19
C PRO A 436 25.12 -9.06 12.38
N PHE A 437 24.30 -8.54 13.30
CA PHE A 437 22.97 -9.09 13.55
C PHE A 437 22.02 -8.92 12.35
N TYR A 438 22.10 -7.77 11.66
CA TYR A 438 21.24 -7.50 10.51
C TYR A 438 21.80 -8.16 9.25
N ARG A 439 23.13 -8.18 9.07
CA ARG A 439 23.79 -8.92 7.99
C ARG A 439 23.31 -10.37 7.91
N ASN A 440 23.34 -11.11 9.02
CA ASN A 440 22.85 -12.48 9.09
C ASN A 440 21.35 -12.59 8.70
N LEU A 441 20.55 -11.61 9.10
CA LEU A 441 19.13 -11.56 8.73
C LEU A 441 18.95 -11.29 7.22
N ALA A 442 19.71 -10.35 6.66
CA ALA A 442 19.71 -10.00 5.24
C ALA A 442 20.17 -11.17 4.36
N GLU A 443 21.20 -11.92 4.76
CA GLU A 443 21.69 -13.12 4.06
C GLU A 443 20.61 -14.22 3.94
N ARG A 444 19.65 -14.24 4.86
CA ARG A 444 18.48 -15.13 4.81
C ARG A 444 17.30 -14.57 4.00
N GLY A 445 17.48 -13.43 3.34
CA GLY A 445 16.43 -12.73 2.57
C GLY A 445 15.56 -11.82 3.43
N ALA A 446 16.06 -11.37 4.59
CA ALA A 446 15.37 -10.46 5.51
C ALA A 446 13.90 -10.86 5.82
N PRO A 447 13.64 -12.09 6.32
CA PRO A 447 12.28 -12.55 6.58
C PRO A 447 11.57 -11.57 7.53
N GLU A 448 10.40 -11.07 7.12
CA GLU A 448 9.68 -9.97 7.79
C GLU A 448 9.57 -10.16 9.29
N ARG A 449 9.09 -11.33 9.76
CA ARG A 449 8.99 -11.63 11.20
C ARG A 449 10.32 -11.45 11.92
N GLY A 450 11.42 -11.85 11.29
CA GLY A 450 12.77 -11.69 11.84
C GLY A 450 13.16 -10.21 11.96
N VAL A 451 12.83 -9.39 10.96
CA VAL A 451 13.05 -7.93 10.98
C VAL A 451 12.22 -7.28 12.08
N TRP A 452 10.93 -7.61 12.15
CA TRP A 452 10.02 -7.07 13.17
C TRP A 452 10.44 -7.42 14.59
N ARG A 453 10.98 -8.62 14.82
CA ARG A 453 11.54 -9.02 16.13
C ARG A 453 12.64 -8.07 16.63
N LEU A 454 13.34 -7.36 15.76
CA LEU A 454 14.35 -6.37 16.17
C LEU A 454 13.71 -5.19 16.93
N SER A 455 12.46 -4.82 16.61
CA SER A 455 11.76 -3.70 17.27
C SER A 455 11.46 -3.95 18.76
N TRP A 456 11.40 -5.21 19.18
CA TRP A 456 11.31 -5.64 20.58
C TRP A 456 12.53 -6.47 21.01
N GLY A 457 13.69 -6.23 20.38
CA GLY A 457 14.99 -6.81 20.77
C GLY A 457 15.01 -8.34 20.84
N GLY A 458 14.25 -9.03 19.99
CA GLY A 458 14.21 -10.49 19.87
C GLY A 458 13.42 -11.22 20.95
N ARG A 459 12.81 -10.52 21.92
CA ARG A 459 12.13 -11.13 23.08
C ARG A 459 10.89 -11.92 22.66
N GLU A 460 10.89 -13.22 22.95
CA GLU A 460 9.82 -14.14 22.53
C GLU A 460 8.45 -13.83 23.15
N ARG A 461 8.42 -13.22 24.35
CA ARG A 461 7.18 -12.75 24.97
C ARG A 461 6.39 -11.81 24.07
N PHE A 462 7.07 -11.05 23.20
CA PHE A 462 6.46 -10.11 22.27
C PHE A 462 6.17 -10.69 20.89
N ASP A 463 6.54 -11.93 20.62
CA ASP A 463 6.22 -12.55 19.33
C ASP A 463 4.71 -12.56 18.99
N PRO A 464 3.75 -12.59 19.93
CA PRO A 464 2.33 -12.41 19.61
C PRO A 464 1.99 -11.04 18.97
N VAL A 465 2.81 -10.00 19.16
CA VAL A 465 2.63 -8.69 18.48
C VAL A 465 2.79 -8.83 16.97
N TRP A 466 3.59 -9.78 16.48
CA TRP A 466 3.65 -10.07 15.05
C TRP A 466 2.29 -10.54 14.51
N ASP A 467 1.58 -11.38 15.26
CA ASP A 467 0.25 -11.85 14.88
C ASP A 467 -0.79 -10.71 14.94
N MET A 468 -0.64 -9.77 15.88
CA MET A 468 -1.40 -8.52 15.88
C MET A 468 -1.15 -7.74 14.58
N VAL A 469 0.10 -7.49 14.20
CA VAL A 469 0.45 -6.75 12.97
C VAL A 469 -0.15 -7.41 11.71
N LEU A 470 -0.17 -8.74 11.66
CA LEU A 470 -0.69 -9.50 10.52
C LEU A 470 -2.23 -9.55 10.43
N GLN A 471 -2.94 -9.40 11.55
CA GLN A 471 -4.40 -9.62 11.65
C GLN A 471 -5.20 -8.37 11.99
N GLN A 472 -4.55 -7.33 12.53
CA GLN A 472 -5.17 -6.04 12.78
C GLN A 472 -5.67 -5.44 11.48
N SER A 473 -6.86 -4.84 11.52
CA SER A 473 -7.47 -4.26 10.35
C SER A 473 -7.93 -2.83 10.59
N ASN A 474 -7.68 -1.99 9.59
CA ASN A 474 -8.23 -0.65 9.42
C ASN A 474 -9.01 -0.64 8.11
N GLY A 475 -10.30 -0.99 8.17
CA GLY A 475 -11.18 -0.87 7.00
C GLY A 475 -11.77 -2.18 6.47
N TYR A 476 -11.05 -3.30 6.56
CA TYR A 476 -11.43 -4.51 5.83
C TYR A 476 -11.71 -5.71 6.73
N PRO A 477 -12.83 -6.43 6.53
CA PRO A 477 -13.05 -7.69 7.21
C PRO A 477 -12.13 -8.78 6.63
N GLY A 478 -11.85 -9.83 7.40
CA GLY A 478 -10.94 -10.90 6.95
C GLY A 478 -11.42 -11.70 5.73
N GLY A 479 -12.71 -11.61 5.41
CA GLY A 479 -13.33 -12.19 4.23
C GLY A 479 -13.07 -11.39 2.93
N TYR A 480 -12.65 -10.13 2.99
CA TYR A 480 -12.47 -9.30 1.79
C TYR A 480 -11.47 -9.90 0.79
N GLY A 481 -11.84 -9.93 -0.49
CA GLY A 481 -11.05 -10.48 -1.58
C GLY A 481 -10.92 -12.01 -1.58
N ARG A 482 -11.54 -12.72 -0.63
CA ARG A 482 -11.53 -14.18 -0.63
C ARG A 482 -12.45 -14.69 -1.73
N GLN A 483 -11.99 -15.73 -2.42
CA GLN A 483 -12.70 -16.34 -3.54
C GLN A 483 -12.96 -17.82 -3.29
N VAL A 484 -14.10 -18.29 -3.77
CA VAL A 484 -14.49 -19.70 -3.76
C VAL A 484 -14.96 -20.10 -5.15
N THR A 485 -14.26 -21.03 -5.79
CA THR A 485 -14.74 -21.67 -7.02
C THR A 485 -15.39 -23.01 -6.68
N ILE A 486 -16.65 -23.17 -7.03
CA ILE A 486 -17.37 -24.45 -6.95
C ILE A 486 -17.47 -25.07 -8.33
N ASN A 487 -16.95 -26.28 -8.46
CA ASN A 487 -17.01 -27.13 -9.64
C ASN A 487 -16.97 -28.61 -9.22
N ARG A 488 -16.92 -29.52 -10.19
CA ARG A 488 -16.89 -30.97 -9.93
C ARG A 488 -15.79 -31.42 -8.98
N THR A 489 -14.63 -30.75 -9.01
CA THR A 489 -13.46 -31.10 -8.20
C THR A 489 -13.53 -30.49 -6.80
N THR A 490 -14.06 -29.27 -6.68
CA THR A 490 -13.99 -28.50 -5.43
C THR A 490 -15.25 -28.58 -4.57
N ALA A 491 -16.40 -28.95 -5.14
CA ALA A 491 -17.71 -28.87 -4.48
C ALA A 491 -17.80 -29.62 -3.13
N ALA A 492 -17.07 -30.73 -2.97
CA ALA A 492 -17.05 -31.51 -1.74
C ALA A 492 -15.79 -31.28 -0.88
N SER A 493 -14.90 -30.37 -1.27
CA SER A 493 -13.66 -30.13 -0.53
C SER A 493 -13.91 -29.40 0.79
N GLU A 494 -13.21 -29.82 1.85
CA GLU A 494 -13.35 -29.24 3.20
C GLU A 494 -13.08 -27.73 3.20
N LEU A 495 -12.05 -27.27 2.47
CA LEU A 495 -11.72 -25.86 2.35
C LEU A 495 -12.85 -25.05 1.70
N THR A 496 -13.48 -25.57 0.64
CA THR A 496 -14.61 -24.91 -0.03
C THR A 496 -15.79 -24.78 0.94
N LEU A 497 -16.14 -25.85 1.63
CA LEU A 497 -17.24 -25.85 2.59
C LEU A 497 -16.98 -24.89 3.76
N SER A 498 -15.75 -24.84 4.27
CA SER A 498 -15.34 -23.91 5.33
C SER A 498 -15.40 -22.45 4.88
N LEU A 499 -14.90 -22.15 3.67
CA LEU A 499 -14.96 -20.80 3.10
C LEU A 499 -16.41 -20.36 2.87
N LEU A 500 -17.24 -21.19 2.23
CA LEU A 500 -18.66 -20.88 2.05
C LEU A 500 -19.33 -20.60 3.39
N ASN A 501 -19.11 -21.45 4.40
CA ASN A 501 -19.66 -21.23 5.73
C ASN A 501 -19.27 -19.89 6.35
N ALA A 502 -18.00 -19.52 6.27
CA ALA A 502 -17.51 -18.27 6.86
C ALA A 502 -17.92 -17.02 6.09
N LEU A 503 -17.90 -17.07 4.75
CA LEU A 503 -18.24 -15.93 3.89
C LEU A 503 -19.75 -15.69 3.86
N GLU A 504 -20.57 -16.74 3.77
CA GLU A 504 -22.02 -16.60 3.85
C GLU A 504 -22.47 -16.05 5.22
N LYS A 505 -21.83 -16.50 6.32
CA LYS A 505 -22.07 -15.94 7.65
C LYS A 505 -21.72 -14.45 7.71
N SER A 506 -20.54 -14.08 7.19
CA SER A 506 -20.09 -12.67 7.17
C SER A 506 -20.99 -11.79 6.30
N ALA A 507 -21.50 -12.33 5.19
CA ALA A 507 -22.47 -11.65 4.32
C ALA A 507 -23.81 -11.46 5.01
N SER A 508 -24.31 -12.48 5.72
CA SER A 508 -25.54 -12.40 6.53
C SER A 508 -25.42 -11.36 7.67
N GLU A 509 -24.22 -11.21 8.20
CA GLU A 509 -23.86 -10.21 9.20
C GLU A 509 -23.62 -8.81 8.58
N GLY A 510 -23.75 -8.64 7.25
CA GLY A 510 -23.53 -7.38 6.55
C GLY A 510 -22.08 -6.91 6.48
N ALA A 511 -21.12 -7.74 6.90
CA ALA A 511 -19.70 -7.38 6.90
C ALA A 511 -19.11 -7.34 5.48
N ILE A 512 -19.62 -8.17 4.58
CA ILE A 512 -19.21 -8.27 3.18
C ILE A 512 -20.42 -8.41 2.26
N ILE A 513 -20.22 -8.14 0.98
CA ILE A 513 -21.11 -8.54 -0.11
C ILE A 513 -20.48 -9.79 -0.74
N PHE A 514 -21.21 -10.89 -0.83
CA PHE A 514 -20.68 -12.14 -1.39
C PHE A 514 -21.43 -12.49 -2.67
N ASN A 515 -20.80 -12.23 -3.82
CA ASN A 515 -21.40 -12.47 -5.13
C ASN A 515 -20.41 -13.14 -6.07
N GLY A 516 -20.87 -13.59 -7.23
CA GLY A 516 -20.03 -14.32 -8.15
C GLY A 516 -20.68 -14.56 -9.49
N ASP A 517 -19.84 -14.89 -10.47
CA ASP A 517 -20.25 -15.30 -11.80
C ASP A 517 -20.10 -16.81 -11.94
N GLY A 518 -21.06 -17.42 -12.61
CA GLY A 518 -21.06 -18.84 -12.92
C GLY A 518 -21.72 -19.15 -14.24
N ARG A 519 -21.62 -20.41 -14.64
CA ARG A 519 -22.16 -20.92 -15.90
C ARG A 519 -22.83 -22.26 -15.69
N TRP A 520 -24.05 -22.38 -16.19
CA TRP A 520 -24.77 -23.65 -16.27
C TRP A 520 -24.35 -24.42 -17.52
N LEU A 521 -23.99 -25.69 -17.34
CA LEU A 521 -23.42 -26.58 -18.36
C LEU A 521 -24.41 -27.65 -18.84
N ASP A 522 -25.62 -27.72 -18.26
CA ASP A 522 -26.62 -28.72 -18.64
C ASP A 522 -27.51 -28.28 -19.83
N ASN A 523 -28.25 -29.24 -20.42
CA ASN A 523 -29.10 -28.97 -21.59
C ASN A 523 -30.42 -28.25 -21.27
N LYS A 524 -30.79 -28.12 -19.99
CA LYS A 524 -32.08 -27.53 -19.55
C LYS A 524 -31.93 -26.08 -19.10
N ARG A 525 -30.76 -25.69 -18.60
CA ARG A 525 -30.36 -24.33 -18.26
C ARG A 525 -28.98 -24.09 -18.85
N ARG A 526 -28.89 -23.27 -19.90
CA ARG A 526 -27.62 -22.85 -20.51
C ARG A 526 -27.44 -21.35 -20.33
N GLY A 527 -26.23 -20.95 -19.98
CA GLY A 527 -25.84 -19.54 -19.97
C GLY A 527 -25.08 -19.15 -18.71
N ASP A 528 -24.52 -17.95 -18.78
CA ASP A 528 -23.84 -17.31 -17.67
C ASP A 528 -24.89 -16.75 -16.69
N THR A 529 -24.54 -16.74 -15.42
CA THR A 529 -25.39 -16.24 -14.33
C THR A 529 -24.51 -15.50 -13.33
N SER A 530 -24.99 -14.35 -12.85
CA SER A 530 -24.40 -13.65 -11.72
C SER A 530 -25.31 -13.84 -10.51
N LEU A 531 -24.72 -14.23 -9.38
CA LEU A 531 -25.42 -14.63 -8.17
C LEU A 531 -24.88 -13.84 -6.99
N GLU A 532 -25.75 -13.40 -6.09
CA GLU A 532 -25.39 -12.77 -4.82
C GLU A 532 -26.03 -13.53 -3.65
N TYR A 533 -25.28 -13.73 -2.57
CA TYR A 533 -25.79 -14.36 -1.37
C TYR A 533 -26.57 -13.36 -0.51
N VAL A 534 -27.87 -13.57 -0.38
CA VAL A 534 -28.82 -12.70 0.33
C VAL A 534 -29.80 -13.55 1.13
N ASP A 535 -29.95 -13.27 2.42
CA ASP A 535 -30.93 -13.91 3.31
C ASP A 535 -30.92 -15.46 3.27
N GLY A 536 -29.74 -16.08 3.21
CA GLY A 536 -29.59 -17.54 3.22
C GLY A 536 -29.51 -18.21 1.85
N ASP A 537 -29.85 -17.49 0.78
CA ASP A 537 -29.92 -18.01 -0.59
C ASP A 537 -28.99 -17.26 -1.54
N TYR A 538 -28.64 -17.89 -2.66
CA TYR A 538 -28.00 -17.25 -3.81
C TYR A 538 -29.07 -16.76 -4.77
N VAL A 539 -29.16 -15.45 -4.93
CA VAL A 539 -30.16 -14.76 -5.75
C VAL A 539 -29.52 -14.33 -7.07
N GLN A 540 -30.17 -14.66 -8.18
CA GLN A 540 -29.75 -14.20 -9.50
C GLN A 540 -29.97 -12.70 -9.65
N LEU A 541 -28.89 -11.99 -10.01
CA LEU A 541 -28.94 -10.57 -10.32
C LEU A 541 -29.64 -10.37 -11.68
N GLY A 542 -30.76 -9.66 -11.72
CA GLY A 542 -31.52 -9.39 -12.95
C GLY A 542 -33.03 -9.21 -12.74
N SER A 543 -33.78 -9.07 -13.85
CA SER A 543 -35.21 -8.71 -13.86
C SER A 543 -36.19 -9.80 -13.40
N LYS A 544 -35.74 -11.06 -13.29
CA LYS A 544 -36.51 -12.19 -12.73
C LYS A 544 -35.60 -13.00 -11.81
N PRO A 545 -35.52 -12.65 -10.51
CA PRO A 545 -34.56 -13.28 -9.60
C PRO A 545 -34.97 -14.73 -9.33
N LEU A 546 -34.14 -15.67 -9.79
CA LEU A 546 -34.16 -17.05 -9.32
C LEU A 546 -33.37 -17.14 -8.00
N ARG A 547 -33.79 -18.03 -7.12
CA ARG A 547 -33.09 -18.34 -5.87
C ARG A 547 -32.54 -19.76 -5.93
N PHE A 548 -31.34 -19.92 -5.38
CA PHE A 548 -30.66 -21.21 -5.27
C PHE A 548 -30.11 -21.36 -3.86
N THR A 549 -30.35 -22.50 -3.25
CA THR A 549 -29.71 -22.87 -2.00
C THR A 549 -28.25 -23.26 -2.24
N ARG A 550 -27.41 -23.18 -1.20
CA ARG A 550 -26.03 -23.70 -1.24
C ARG A 550 -26.01 -25.16 -1.71
N THR A 551 -26.91 -26.00 -1.19
CA THR A 551 -27.00 -27.43 -1.51
C THR A 551 -27.27 -27.66 -2.99
N GLU A 552 -28.20 -26.92 -3.60
CA GLU A 552 -28.52 -27.04 -5.03
C GLU A 552 -27.33 -26.69 -5.91
N LEU A 553 -26.60 -25.61 -5.59
CA LEU A 553 -25.42 -25.20 -6.34
C LEU A 553 -24.27 -26.21 -6.21
N LEU A 554 -24.01 -26.70 -4.99
CA LEU A 554 -22.97 -27.70 -4.75
C LEU A 554 -23.29 -29.04 -5.42
N GLN A 555 -24.55 -29.48 -5.38
CA GLN A 555 -24.98 -30.69 -6.07
C GLN A 555 -24.84 -30.53 -7.59
N ALA A 556 -25.29 -29.40 -8.15
CA ALA A 556 -25.12 -29.12 -9.57
C ALA A 556 -23.64 -29.08 -9.98
N ALA A 557 -22.78 -28.49 -9.15
CA ALA A 557 -21.34 -28.46 -9.38
C ALA A 557 -20.72 -29.86 -9.34
N ALA A 558 -21.06 -30.68 -8.33
CA ALA A 558 -20.60 -32.06 -8.19
C ALA A 558 -21.02 -32.96 -9.37
N GLU A 559 -22.22 -32.72 -9.92
CA GLU A 559 -22.72 -33.40 -11.12
C GLU A 559 -22.15 -32.84 -12.44
N GLY A 560 -21.29 -31.80 -12.38
CA GLY A 560 -20.69 -31.15 -13.55
C GLY A 560 -21.67 -30.28 -14.36
N ARG A 561 -22.80 -29.90 -13.76
CA ARG A 561 -23.84 -29.06 -14.38
C ARG A 561 -23.65 -27.57 -14.10
N PHE A 562 -22.80 -27.20 -13.16
CA PHE A 562 -22.52 -25.82 -12.79
C PHE A 562 -21.04 -25.60 -12.48
N ILE A 563 -20.52 -24.44 -12.86
CA ILE A 563 -19.25 -23.91 -12.35
C ILE A 563 -19.50 -22.46 -11.96
N GLY A 564 -19.05 -22.05 -10.77
CA GLY A 564 -19.14 -20.66 -10.36
C GLY A 564 -17.99 -20.24 -9.46
N THR A 565 -17.58 -18.98 -9.59
CA THR A 565 -16.57 -18.35 -8.74
C THR A 565 -17.19 -17.19 -8.01
N PHE A 566 -17.20 -17.27 -6.68
CA PHE A 566 -17.76 -16.26 -5.79
C PHE A 566 -16.64 -15.51 -5.08
N THR A 567 -16.75 -14.20 -5.03
CA THR A 567 -15.79 -13.29 -4.41
C THR A 567 -16.48 -12.48 -3.31
N ALA A 568 -15.80 -12.32 -2.18
CA ALA A 568 -16.24 -11.47 -1.10
C ALA A 568 -15.72 -10.04 -1.29
N HIS A 569 -16.65 -9.10 -1.41
CA HIS A 569 -16.41 -7.67 -1.61
C HIS A 569 -16.82 -6.87 -0.37
N THR A 570 -16.39 -5.61 -0.29
CA THR A 570 -17.02 -4.60 0.56
C THR A 570 -17.86 -3.67 -0.31
N GLY A 571 -18.78 -2.92 0.29
CA GLY A 571 -19.53 -1.91 -0.44
C GLY A 571 -18.63 -0.80 -1.02
N ALA A 572 -19.17 -0.03 -1.95
CA ALA A 572 -18.45 1.01 -2.69
C ALA A 572 -18.44 2.39 -2.01
N HIS A 573 -19.00 2.55 -0.80
CA HIS A 573 -19.03 3.84 -0.10
C HIS A 573 -17.73 4.08 0.68
N PHE A 574 -16.62 4.16 -0.06
CA PHE A 574 -15.36 4.69 0.45
C PHE A 574 -14.73 5.62 -0.58
N ASP A 575 -14.66 6.90 -0.22
CA ASP A 575 -14.09 7.97 -1.03
C ASP A 575 -13.70 9.15 -0.12
N ILE A 576 -13.33 10.29 -0.72
CA ILE A 576 -12.93 11.48 0.04
C ILE A 576 -14.06 12.07 0.92
N ASN A 577 -15.32 11.81 0.61
CA ASN A 577 -16.49 12.25 1.35
C ASN A 577 -17.00 11.17 2.33
N ASN A 578 -16.66 9.91 2.07
CA ASN A 578 -17.00 8.75 2.88
C ASN A 578 -15.72 8.07 3.45
N PRO A 579 -14.94 8.77 4.29
CA PRO A 579 -13.71 8.22 4.84
C PRO A 579 -13.96 7.05 5.82
N GLN A 580 -12.90 6.29 6.06
CA GLN A 580 -12.90 5.19 7.01
C GLN A 580 -13.30 5.67 8.42
N PRO A 581 -14.24 5.00 9.11
CA PRO A 581 -14.53 5.29 10.51
C PRO A 581 -13.31 4.96 11.40
N ALA A 582 -13.19 5.65 12.53
CA ALA A 582 -12.11 5.45 13.48
C ALA A 582 -12.60 5.49 14.92
N ILE A 583 -12.01 4.66 15.79
CA ILE A 583 -12.37 4.54 17.21
C ILE A 583 -11.10 4.54 18.07
N TRP A 584 -11.08 5.38 19.11
CA TRP A 584 -9.97 5.41 20.06
C TRP A 584 -10.41 5.80 21.48
N THR A 585 -9.46 5.78 22.41
CA THR A 585 -9.69 6.14 23.81
C THR A 585 -10.00 7.64 23.95
N LEU A 586 -10.85 8.02 24.91
CA LEU A 586 -11.28 9.41 25.09
C LEU A 586 -10.10 10.41 25.11
N GLY A 587 -10.28 11.53 24.42
CA GLY A 587 -9.28 12.60 24.24
C GLY A 587 -8.84 12.79 22.77
N PRO A 588 -7.82 13.62 22.51
CA PRO A 588 -7.35 13.93 21.15
C PRO A 588 -6.86 12.67 20.40
N ILE A 589 -6.83 12.69 19.07
CA ILE A 589 -6.38 11.53 18.29
C ILE A 589 -4.85 11.45 18.21
N GLN A 590 -4.19 12.60 18.08
CA GLN A 590 -2.79 12.73 17.72
C GLN A 590 -1.81 12.72 18.92
N SER A 591 -2.24 13.19 20.09
CA SER A 591 -1.31 13.50 21.19
C SER A 591 -0.82 12.25 21.93
N GLN A 592 0.49 12.16 22.14
CA GLN A 592 1.08 11.25 23.13
C GLN A 592 0.69 11.72 24.54
N ARG A 593 -0.13 10.93 25.24
CA ARG A 593 -0.68 11.28 26.57
C ARG A 593 -0.55 10.18 27.62
N GLY A 594 0.51 9.38 27.52
CA GLY A 594 0.77 8.25 28.41
C GLY A 594 -0.21 7.08 28.20
N ARG A 595 -0.37 6.25 29.24
CA ARG A 595 -1.09 4.98 29.16
C ARG A 595 -2.51 5.10 28.62
N GLN A 596 -2.84 4.29 27.62
CA GLN A 596 -4.20 4.21 27.07
C GLN A 596 -5.17 3.62 28.12
N ARG A 597 -6.34 4.26 28.26
CA ARG A 597 -7.40 3.83 29.19
C ARG A 597 -8.58 3.27 28.42
N PHE A 598 -8.65 1.94 28.32
CA PHE A 598 -9.72 1.25 27.61
C PHE A 598 -11.00 1.10 28.46
N PRO A 599 -12.20 1.14 27.85
CA PRO A 599 -13.44 0.93 28.58
C PRO A 599 -13.52 -0.45 29.24
N VAL A 600 -14.21 -0.51 30.37
CA VAL A 600 -14.47 -1.75 31.12
C VAL A 600 -15.97 -1.88 31.39
N LEU A 601 -16.57 -2.93 30.83
CA LEU A 601 -17.98 -3.30 30.99
C LEU A 601 -18.16 -4.36 32.08
N SER A 602 -19.41 -4.55 32.51
CA SER A 602 -19.86 -5.67 33.33
C SER A 602 -21.29 -6.04 32.93
N GLN A 603 -21.82 -7.16 33.44
CA GLN A 603 -23.23 -7.53 33.21
C GLN A 603 -24.22 -6.45 33.70
N GLU A 604 -23.84 -5.69 34.73
CA GLU A 604 -24.62 -4.55 35.25
C GLU A 604 -24.38 -3.24 34.48
N LYS A 605 -23.27 -3.16 33.74
CA LYS A 605 -22.84 -1.97 33.00
C LYS A 605 -22.41 -2.35 31.59
N ALA A 606 -23.39 -2.46 30.69
CA ALA A 606 -23.20 -2.81 29.29
C ALA A 606 -22.77 -1.62 28.39
N GLN A 607 -22.45 -0.48 28.99
CA GLN A 607 -22.24 0.78 28.28
C GLN A 607 -20.79 1.28 28.36
N MET A 608 -20.25 1.68 27.21
CA MET A 608 -18.94 2.33 27.06
C MET A 608 -19.05 3.66 26.31
N ALA A 609 -18.05 4.51 26.51
CA ALA A 609 -17.86 5.75 25.76
C ALA A 609 -16.47 5.75 25.14
N VAL A 610 -16.40 6.09 23.84
CA VAL A 610 -15.18 6.09 23.05
C VAL A 610 -15.14 7.32 22.16
N SER A 611 -13.95 7.82 21.83
CA SER A 611 -13.83 8.85 20.79
C SER A 611 -14.01 8.20 19.43
N VAL A 612 -14.70 8.90 18.53
CA VAL A 612 -14.92 8.44 17.16
C VAL A 612 -14.75 9.57 16.15
N ARG A 613 -14.40 9.18 14.92
CA ARG A 613 -14.40 10.05 13.75
C ARG A 613 -15.01 9.30 12.58
N HIS A 614 -15.73 10.00 11.70
CA HIS A 614 -16.32 9.46 10.48
C HIS A 614 -17.32 8.30 10.68
N VAL A 615 -17.80 8.07 11.90
CA VAL A 615 -18.86 7.09 12.19
C VAL A 615 -20.23 7.68 11.86
N GLN A 616 -21.06 6.93 11.16
CA GLN A 616 -22.44 7.30 10.84
C GLN A 616 -23.42 6.75 11.90
N ASN A 617 -24.57 7.40 12.08
CA ASN A 617 -25.60 6.98 13.05
C ASN A 617 -26.12 5.54 12.81
N ARG A 618 -26.04 5.03 11.57
CA ARG A 618 -26.47 3.69 11.19
C ARG A 618 -25.32 2.68 11.14
N ALA A 619 -24.16 3.00 11.73
CA ALA A 619 -23.05 2.07 11.74
C ALA A 619 -23.39 0.79 12.53
N SER A 620 -23.06 -0.36 11.95
CA SER A 620 -23.20 -1.66 12.60
C SER A 620 -22.06 -1.88 13.59
N LEU A 621 -22.36 -2.54 14.72
CA LEU A 621 -21.38 -2.89 15.75
C LEU A 621 -20.89 -4.32 15.54
N TYR A 622 -19.58 -4.51 15.64
CA TYR A 622 -18.95 -5.83 15.59
C TYR A 622 -18.06 -6.02 16.81
N VAL A 623 -18.21 -7.15 17.49
CA VAL A 623 -17.34 -7.57 18.59
C VAL A 623 -16.67 -8.86 18.17
N ASP A 624 -15.34 -8.87 18.26
CA ASP A 624 -14.49 -10.00 17.87
C ASP A 624 -14.74 -10.48 16.43
N GLY A 625 -15.06 -9.54 15.54
CA GLY A 625 -15.34 -9.82 14.12
C GLY A 625 -16.77 -10.26 13.82
N ARG A 626 -17.65 -10.35 14.83
CA ARG A 626 -19.06 -10.77 14.70
C ARG A 626 -20.02 -9.62 14.97
N ARG A 627 -21.08 -9.52 14.17
CA ARG A 627 -22.11 -8.50 14.36
C ARG A 627 -22.80 -8.69 15.70
N VAL A 628 -23.02 -7.60 16.43
CA VAL A 628 -23.75 -7.58 17.70
C VAL A 628 -24.83 -6.51 17.68
N GLU A 629 -25.91 -6.77 18.40
CA GLU A 629 -26.98 -5.81 18.58
C GLU A 629 -26.66 -4.84 19.72
N GLY A 630 -26.96 -3.56 19.53
CA GLY A 630 -26.71 -2.52 20.51
C GLY A 630 -27.20 -1.15 20.06
N LEU A 631 -27.17 -0.20 20.99
CA LEU A 631 -27.49 1.21 20.74
C LEU A 631 -26.19 2.01 20.54
N LEU A 632 -26.15 2.81 19.48
CA LEU A 632 -25.07 3.75 19.16
C LEU A 632 -25.62 5.19 19.21
N GLU A 633 -25.10 6.00 20.12
CA GLU A 633 -25.43 7.44 20.21
C GLU A 633 -24.17 8.27 19.96
N LEU A 634 -24.20 9.13 18.93
CA LEU A 634 -23.08 9.98 18.54
C LEU A 634 -23.29 11.42 19.02
N LYS A 635 -22.31 11.99 19.73
CA LYS A 635 -22.34 13.39 20.15
C LYS A 635 -20.93 13.96 20.30
N GLY A 636 -20.63 15.03 19.55
CA GLY A 636 -19.39 15.80 19.71
C GLY A 636 -18.10 14.99 19.55
N GLY A 637 -18.05 14.06 18.59
CA GLY A 637 -16.89 13.18 18.37
C GLY A 637 -16.75 12.04 19.39
N VAL A 638 -17.79 11.78 20.19
CA VAL A 638 -17.86 10.66 21.13
C VAL A 638 -19.01 9.76 20.74
N ALA A 639 -18.77 8.45 20.73
CA ALA A 639 -19.79 7.43 20.63
C ALA A 639 -20.07 6.85 22.02
N LYS A 640 -21.34 6.82 22.39
CA LYS A 640 -21.85 6.09 23.54
C LYS A 640 -22.51 4.81 23.04
N ILE A 641 -22.00 3.68 23.48
CA ILE A 641 -22.36 2.37 22.95
C ILE A 641 -22.93 1.54 24.08
N THR A 642 -24.14 1.04 23.91
CA THR A 642 -24.77 0.09 24.84
C THR A 642 -24.97 -1.23 24.12
N LEU A 643 -24.26 -2.29 24.55
CA LEU A 643 -24.44 -3.62 23.98
C LEU A 643 -25.69 -4.27 24.58
N ASN A 644 -26.52 -4.91 23.74
CA ASN A 644 -27.70 -5.63 24.24
C ASN A 644 -27.28 -6.89 25.01
N VAL A 645 -26.19 -7.52 24.59
CA VAL A 645 -25.58 -8.68 25.25
C VAL A 645 -24.12 -8.35 25.52
N VAL A 646 -23.74 -8.34 26.81
CA VAL A 646 -22.35 -8.15 27.20
C VAL A 646 -21.58 -9.46 26.96
N PRO A 647 -20.43 -9.43 26.26
CA PRO A 647 -19.62 -10.62 26.03
C PRO A 647 -19.15 -11.30 27.32
N THR A 648 -18.52 -12.46 27.18
CA THR A 648 -17.88 -13.16 28.29
C THR A 648 -16.78 -12.33 28.94
N PRO A 649 -16.36 -12.58 30.19
CA PRO A 649 -15.24 -11.87 30.80
C PRO A 649 -13.94 -11.97 29.99
N GLY A 650 -13.19 -10.87 29.89
CA GLY A 650 -11.92 -10.80 29.16
C GLY A 650 -11.77 -9.55 28.29
N MET A 651 -10.74 -9.55 27.44
CA MET A 651 -10.50 -8.51 26.44
C MET A 651 -11.26 -8.83 25.15
N HIS A 652 -11.85 -7.81 24.55
CA HIS A 652 -12.62 -7.85 23.32
C HIS A 652 -12.18 -6.77 22.35
N LEU A 653 -12.35 -7.03 21.04
CA LEU A 653 -12.10 -6.06 19.99
C LEU A 653 -13.44 -5.58 19.41
N LEU A 654 -13.67 -4.28 19.46
CA LEU A 654 -14.80 -3.60 18.86
C LEU A 654 -14.39 -3.05 17.48
N GLN A 655 -15.27 -3.21 16.49
CA GLN A 655 -15.24 -2.45 15.25
C GLN A 655 -16.61 -1.87 14.96
N MET A 656 -16.65 -0.77 14.21
CA MET A 656 -17.86 -0.19 13.64
C MET A 656 -17.76 -0.22 12.11
N GLN A 657 -18.85 -0.52 11.43
CA GLN A 657 -18.91 -0.45 9.97
C GLN A 657 -19.99 0.53 9.54
N ASN A 658 -19.62 1.54 8.76
CA ASN A 658 -20.61 2.40 8.12
C ASN A 658 -21.38 1.61 7.04
N PRO A 659 -22.67 1.90 6.80
CA PRO A 659 -23.44 1.24 5.76
C PRO A 659 -22.74 1.29 4.39
N ASN A 660 -22.51 0.12 3.80
CA ASN A 660 -21.81 -0.07 2.52
C ASN A 660 -20.38 0.52 2.46
N GLY A 661 -19.78 0.84 3.62
CA GLY A 661 -18.45 1.43 3.72
C GLY A 661 -17.45 0.52 4.45
N LEU A 662 -16.29 1.10 4.75
CA LEU A 662 -15.22 0.43 5.48
C LEU A 662 -15.53 0.26 6.98
N PHE A 663 -14.83 -0.70 7.58
CA PHE A 663 -14.75 -0.90 9.03
C PHE A 663 -13.84 0.14 9.71
N SER A 664 -14.00 0.31 11.01
CA SER A 664 -13.02 0.99 11.85
C SER A 664 -11.82 0.10 12.15
N ASN A 665 -10.83 0.67 12.84
CA ASN A 665 -9.78 -0.10 13.51
C ASN A 665 -10.36 -1.10 14.53
N ASP A 666 -9.62 -2.17 14.82
CA ASP A 666 -9.85 -3.03 15.99
C ASP A 666 -9.58 -2.23 17.28
N PHE A 667 -10.63 -1.95 18.08
CA PHE A 667 -10.54 -1.17 19.31
C PHE A 667 -10.73 -2.03 20.57
N ILE A 668 -9.82 -1.90 21.54
CA ILE A 668 -9.85 -2.73 22.77
C ILE A 668 -10.92 -2.23 23.76
N PHE A 669 -11.68 -3.18 24.32
CA PHE A 669 -12.41 -2.99 25.58
C PHE A 669 -12.37 -4.25 26.43
N TYR A 670 -12.76 -4.14 27.70
CA TYR A 670 -12.74 -5.23 28.66
C TYR A 670 -14.13 -5.53 29.23
N VAL A 671 -14.36 -6.78 29.63
CA VAL A 671 -15.52 -7.19 30.43
C VAL A 671 -15.03 -7.82 31.74
N LYS A 672 -15.55 -7.34 32.88
CA LYS A 672 -15.23 -7.90 34.21
C LYS A 672 -15.83 -9.29 34.42
N GLY A 673 -15.08 -10.16 35.08
CA GLY A 673 -15.58 -11.43 35.63
C GLY A 673 -16.44 -11.23 36.88
N THR A 674 -17.37 -12.15 37.11
CA THR A 674 -18.29 -12.15 38.26
C THR A 674 -17.59 -12.28 39.62
N ASP A 675 -16.34 -12.75 39.66
CA ASP A 675 -15.56 -12.98 40.88
C ASP A 675 -14.38 -12.00 41.10
N THR A 676 -14.39 -10.82 40.49
CA THR A 676 -13.39 -9.78 40.80
C THR A 676 -13.79 -8.92 41.99
N ARG A 677 -13.91 -9.53 43.18
CA ARG A 677 -13.65 -8.81 44.44
C ARG A 677 -12.13 -8.80 44.67
N ALA A 678 -11.58 -7.59 44.75
CA ALA A 678 -10.19 -7.25 45.12
C ALA A 678 -9.09 -7.44 44.05
N SER A 679 -9.05 -6.53 43.07
CA SER A 679 -7.77 -5.96 42.56
C SER A 679 -7.92 -4.55 41.95
N ALA A 680 -8.98 -3.83 42.31
CA ALA A 680 -9.12 -2.41 41.99
C ALA A 680 -8.55 -1.55 43.14
N ALA A 681 -7.24 -1.65 43.34
CA ALA A 681 -6.41 -0.68 44.07
C ALA A 681 -4.94 -1.12 43.91
N GLY A 682 -4.20 -0.50 42.99
CA GLY A 682 -2.77 -0.77 42.82
C GLY A 682 -2.23 -0.32 41.46
N GLU A 683 -1.76 0.94 41.44
CA GLU A 683 -0.72 1.55 40.57
C GLU A 683 -1.03 1.85 39.10
#